data_AF-A0AAJ0I8U0-F1
#
_entry.id   AF-A0AAJ0I8U0-F1
#
_cell.length_a   1.000
_cell.length_b   1.000
_cell.length_c   1.000
_cell.angle_alpha   90.00
_cell.angle_beta   90.00
_cell.angle_gamma   90.00
#
_symmetry.space_group_name_H-M   'P 1'
#
loop_
_entity.id
_entity.type
_entity.pdbx_description
1 polymer ?
#
loop_
_entity_poly.entity_id
_entity_poly.type
_entity_poly.pdbx_seq_one_letter_code
_entity_poly.pdbx_strand_id
1 'polypeptide(L)'
;MVGFINTERRRHSTPVAWLLLLWLTTLLQIQQAACLAILPESTRAGTRYYYPFAPNWRGSLNQKETTPESLGADADASTNVQAATTSDGAVNLTARNPDELYKTSQRTISESSSKMSVTTPTVAPSPSYACPSCKGTGSNLKPSPVSSASSSPFPSKGYSQQSPPINKRNYNNSNSKRSDGDLFSTPISPDLSIPQSIPSQPNHPAPRKGIKQSQEGGGTAIPTNKFHANFFLGSQSSSVWTHPYSLQWAKGQGSSGAWGLAVSHTDASQRVFGEQDPNGSGAARWFGSPVGRADVVLSEQGLEKGNATGGVELMTQDVKEQSIRVQLVAGGDVKLEAPVVQGMGMVTALYKQGTPVIKSGIGWKMVTKAMGVVKAGVVKYRLVMEDGATWLLYATGGDVSAIKRGEPGGLELEVQGNNVAVAKGSFTGMVQVAKLPGGANGTEGVADAEKLYDAACGTYATGVELSGSVDGQTGRYTFNFQKEGLSTNSSLVMFALPHHQASFSSDTASKVVPSVKLDTTTKGVAVAVVGDQWTMEEDVSKPMSMGFVPWTPEAGSIKTISDSAKEYIKTVAQKELLGTSQGQDILNQTDQPSMYFGGKALAKFAAILVAVNDVLGETDMAKKGLDQLKVAFTRYSENQQQYPLVYDQSWGGIVSSASYTTGDAGVDFGNTYYNDHHFHYGYFIYTGAVLAHLDPSWASSASNLAYVNSLVRDVANPSSSLDPHFPSFRTFDWYHGHSWAHGLFESSDGKDQESSSEDSMHVYALLMWAQATNNQALYQRSALQLSLLSRSLNSYYLYSSSNPSSNIQPKEFVGNKVAGILFENKIDHVTFFGNKQEYIQGIHMLPLMPHTLFVRDREFVKEEWEAFFAGGAANKAEGGWKGVLYGNYATIDPRGAWEVFTGGAAAGVPTGGSQLVGSPGSGNGNGTTVTGTGTGESMTSTASTASTTTTPGSITPTSTSVPTTPGAMSSKMVRRTIRRALEKGKGKMNMPVARAALPKAKKDGFGPENIDGGASLTWYLTWCAALGGL
;
A
#
# COMPACT_ATOMS: atom_id res chain seq x y z
N MET A 1 -51.16 8.78 -65.98
CA MET A 1 -51.37 9.85 -66.99
C MET A 1 -50.50 11.05 -66.62
N VAL A 2 -50.00 11.78 -67.61
CA VAL A 2 -49.70 13.25 -67.68
C VAL A 2 -49.24 13.96 -66.38
N GLY A 3 -48.11 14.68 -66.34
CA GLY A 3 -47.09 15.02 -67.36
C GLY A 3 -45.75 15.40 -66.67
N PHE A 4 -44.56 15.37 -67.30
CA PHE A 4 -44.12 15.99 -68.57
C PHE A 4 -44.06 17.54 -68.52
N ILE A 5 -43.00 18.24 -68.99
CA ILE A 5 -41.61 17.82 -69.32
C ILE A 5 -40.70 19.07 -69.51
N ASN A 6 -39.40 18.95 -69.21
CA ASN A 6 -38.22 19.32 -70.06
C ASN A 6 -36.95 19.25 -69.17
N THR A 7 -35.91 18.43 -69.42
CA THR A 7 -35.02 18.27 -70.60
C THR A 7 -33.98 19.41 -70.74
N GLU A 8 -32.78 19.23 -71.32
CA GLU A 8 -32.27 18.13 -72.16
C GLU A 8 -30.71 18.01 -72.13
N ARG A 9 -30.19 16.82 -72.53
CA ARG A 9 -28.81 16.51 -73.03
C ARG A 9 -27.64 16.41 -72.02
N ARG A 10 -26.63 15.53 -72.23
CA ARG A 10 -26.42 14.32 -73.09
C ARG A 10 -25.30 13.45 -72.44
N ARG A 11 -25.42 12.10 -72.36
CA ARG A 11 -24.78 11.06 -73.23
C ARG A 11 -23.24 11.17 -73.35
N HIS A 12 -22.40 10.13 -73.30
CA HIS A 12 -22.49 8.65 -73.25
C HIS A 12 -21.08 8.13 -72.78
N SER A 13 -20.77 6.88 -72.38
CA SER A 13 -21.51 5.63 -72.09
C SER A 13 -20.56 4.60 -71.41
N THR A 14 -21.08 3.68 -70.58
CA THR A 14 -20.45 2.40 -70.09
C THR A 14 -19.16 2.47 -69.23
N PRO A 15 -18.82 1.44 -68.42
CA PRO A 15 -19.69 0.55 -67.63
C PRO A 15 -19.14 0.30 -66.19
N VAL A 16 -19.67 0.97 -65.14
CA VAL A 16 -19.11 0.87 -63.76
C VAL A 16 -20.11 0.32 -62.71
N ALA A 17 -21.38 0.08 -63.08
CA ALA A 17 -22.43 -0.34 -62.14
C ALA A 17 -22.19 -1.70 -61.43
N TRP A 18 -21.26 -2.53 -61.93
CA TRP A 18 -20.86 -3.78 -61.28
C TRP A 18 -19.69 -3.64 -60.29
N LEU A 19 -18.97 -2.51 -60.27
CA LEU A 19 -17.85 -2.28 -59.35
C LEU A 19 -18.27 -1.72 -58.00
N LEU A 20 -19.37 -0.95 -57.94
CA LEU A 20 -19.90 -0.38 -56.69
C LEU A 20 -20.54 -1.42 -55.77
N LEU A 21 -21.13 -2.50 -56.32
CA LEU A 21 -21.63 -3.62 -55.52
C LEU A 21 -20.50 -4.50 -54.95
N LEU A 22 -19.33 -4.54 -55.59
CA LEU A 22 -18.12 -5.13 -55.01
C LEU A 22 -17.48 -4.24 -53.93
N TRP A 23 -17.58 -2.91 -54.05
CA TRP A 23 -17.01 -2.01 -53.04
C TRP A 23 -17.76 -2.02 -51.71
N LEU A 24 -19.10 -2.02 -51.72
CA LEU A 24 -19.87 -2.12 -50.45
C LEU A 24 -19.79 -3.51 -49.79
N THR A 25 -19.58 -4.58 -50.56
CA THR A 25 -19.40 -5.93 -49.97
C THR A 25 -17.98 -6.12 -49.41
N THR A 26 -16.95 -5.53 -50.03
CA THR A 26 -15.57 -5.60 -49.52
C THR A 26 -15.38 -4.77 -48.24
N LEU A 27 -16.03 -3.62 -48.11
CA LEU A 27 -15.97 -2.79 -46.89
C LEU A 27 -16.73 -3.40 -45.69
N LEU A 28 -17.66 -4.32 -45.91
CA LEU A 28 -18.38 -5.04 -44.83
C LEU A 28 -17.72 -6.38 -44.43
N GLN A 29 -16.63 -6.79 -45.09
CA GLN A 29 -15.88 -8.02 -44.76
C GLN A 29 -14.48 -7.77 -44.15
N ILE A 30 -14.08 -6.50 -43.98
CA ILE A 30 -12.78 -6.13 -43.38
C ILE A 30 -12.88 -5.83 -41.87
N GLN A 31 -14.09 -5.84 -41.29
CA GLN A 31 -14.32 -5.59 -39.85
C GLN A 31 -14.68 -6.83 -39.01
N GLN A 32 -14.37 -8.05 -39.49
CA GLN A 32 -14.55 -9.32 -38.76
C GLN A 32 -13.33 -10.26 -38.88
N ALA A 33 -12.12 -9.72 -38.70
CA ALA A 33 -10.86 -10.47 -38.81
C ALA A 33 -9.84 -10.18 -37.68
N ALA A 34 -10.32 -9.80 -36.50
CA ALA A 34 -9.51 -9.68 -35.28
C ALA A 34 -10.36 -10.07 -34.04
N CYS A 35 -9.69 -10.48 -32.96
CA CYS A 35 -10.27 -10.79 -31.65
C CYS A 35 -11.36 -11.89 -31.61
N LEU A 36 -10.96 -13.16 -31.77
CA LEU A 36 -11.67 -14.27 -31.10
C LEU A 36 -10.76 -15.50 -30.91
N ALA A 37 -10.17 -15.63 -29.73
CA ALA A 37 -9.39 -16.79 -29.32
C ALA A 37 -9.29 -16.96 -27.79
N ILE A 38 -10.42 -17.01 -27.07
CA ILE A 38 -10.55 -17.65 -25.75
C ILE A 38 -12.00 -18.11 -25.54
N LEU A 39 -12.16 -19.45 -25.48
CA LEU A 39 -13.23 -20.28 -24.91
C LEU A 39 -14.72 -20.16 -25.40
N PRO A 40 -15.48 -21.27 -25.43
CA PRO A 40 -16.89 -21.32 -25.88
C PRO A 40 -17.92 -21.37 -24.74
N GLU A 41 -19.16 -20.94 -25.00
CA GLU A 41 -20.28 -21.00 -24.03
C GLU A 41 -21.43 -21.92 -24.49
N SER A 42 -21.60 -23.07 -23.80
CA SER A 42 -22.87 -23.76 -23.52
C SER A 42 -22.55 -25.05 -22.72
N THR A 43 -23.24 -25.40 -21.63
CA THR A 43 -24.69 -25.38 -21.40
C THR A 43 -25.09 -24.93 -19.97
N ARG A 44 -26.39 -24.75 -19.74
CA ARG A 44 -26.96 -24.14 -18.51
C ARG A 44 -26.96 -25.08 -17.30
N ALA A 45 -26.41 -24.62 -16.16
CA ALA A 45 -27.11 -24.50 -14.86
C ALA A 45 -26.10 -24.24 -13.73
N GLY A 46 -26.12 -23.05 -13.13
CA GLY A 46 -25.23 -22.72 -12.01
C GLY A 46 -25.28 -21.23 -11.64
N THR A 47 -25.39 -20.93 -10.36
CA THR A 47 -25.54 -19.58 -9.79
C THR A 47 -24.32 -18.70 -10.08
N ARG A 48 -24.45 -17.65 -10.90
CA ARG A 48 -23.41 -16.61 -11.03
C ARG A 48 -23.44 -15.70 -9.81
N TYR A 49 -22.44 -15.81 -8.94
CA TYR A 49 -22.17 -14.81 -7.91
C TYR A 49 -21.47 -13.60 -8.55
N TYR A 50 -22.25 -12.60 -8.96
CA TYR A 50 -21.75 -11.23 -9.01
C TYR A 50 -21.78 -10.67 -7.58
N TYR A 51 -20.63 -10.25 -7.05
CA TYR A 51 -20.63 -9.29 -5.94
C TYR A 51 -20.98 -7.91 -6.51
N PRO A 52 -22.08 -7.28 -6.08
CA PRO A 52 -22.46 -5.98 -6.60
C PRO A 52 -21.69 -4.87 -5.88
N PHE A 53 -21.27 -3.85 -6.63
CA PHE A 53 -21.12 -2.50 -6.07
C PHE A 53 -22.42 -2.13 -5.34
N ALA A 54 -22.32 -1.59 -4.12
CA ALA A 54 -23.44 -1.44 -3.19
C ALA A 54 -24.68 -0.79 -3.84
N PRO A 55 -25.77 -1.54 -4.09
CA PRO A 55 -26.89 -1.03 -4.87
C PRO A 55 -27.90 -0.32 -3.98
N ASN A 56 -27.95 1.02 -4.04
CA ASN A 56 -29.19 1.79 -3.85
C ASN A 56 -29.04 3.29 -4.20
N TRP A 57 -28.92 3.62 -5.50
CA TRP A 57 -29.37 4.93 -5.98
C TRP A 57 -30.04 4.85 -7.36
N ARG A 58 -31.36 5.03 -7.39
CA ARG A 58 -32.15 5.33 -8.60
C ARG A 58 -33.15 6.44 -8.29
N GLY A 59 -32.64 7.68 -8.24
CA GLY A 59 -33.49 8.86 -8.45
C GLY A 59 -33.74 9.02 -9.96
N SER A 60 -35.00 9.26 -10.36
CA SER A 60 -35.34 9.44 -11.77
C SER A 60 -34.90 10.81 -12.29
N LEU A 61 -34.03 10.83 -13.29
CA LEU A 61 -33.84 11.97 -14.19
C LEU A 61 -34.16 11.52 -15.61
N ASN A 62 -35.11 12.18 -16.26
CA ASN A 62 -35.46 11.90 -17.64
C ASN A 62 -35.91 13.19 -18.33
N GLN A 63 -35.09 13.65 -19.28
CA GLN A 63 -35.31 14.81 -20.16
C GLN A 63 -35.35 16.21 -19.47
N LYS A 64 -35.16 17.34 -20.18
CA LYS A 64 -34.34 17.74 -21.35
C LYS A 64 -34.71 19.20 -21.64
N GLU A 65 -33.74 20.06 -22.01
CA GLU A 65 -33.84 21.41 -22.66
C GLU A 65 -32.75 22.32 -22.06
N THR A 66 -31.70 22.70 -22.81
CA THR A 66 -31.57 23.76 -23.83
C THR A 66 -31.71 25.20 -23.31
N THR A 67 -30.58 25.87 -23.14
CA THR A 67 -30.42 27.33 -23.03
C THR A 67 -30.87 28.03 -24.32
N PRO A 68 -31.36 29.29 -24.25
CA PRO A 68 -30.45 30.42 -24.45
C PRO A 68 -30.65 31.60 -23.47
N GLU A 69 -29.90 32.69 -23.70
CA GLU A 69 -29.79 33.92 -22.89
C GLU A 69 -31.14 34.69 -22.81
N SER A 70 -31.44 35.50 -21.79
CA SER A 70 -30.83 36.83 -21.56
C SER A 70 -31.48 37.65 -20.41
N LEU A 71 -30.73 38.63 -19.88
CA LEU A 71 -31.10 39.95 -19.32
C LEU A 71 -32.41 40.20 -18.52
N GLY A 72 -32.28 40.90 -17.37
CA GLY A 72 -33.35 41.61 -16.64
C GLY A 72 -33.93 40.83 -15.45
N ALA A 73 -34.01 41.27 -14.18
CA ALA A 73 -34.13 42.57 -13.50
C ALA A 73 -35.57 42.95 -13.06
N ASP A 74 -35.75 42.93 -11.73
CA ASP A 74 -36.71 43.65 -10.87
C ASP A 74 -38.24 43.37 -10.84
N ALA A 75 -38.76 43.65 -9.64
CA ALA A 75 -40.14 44.01 -9.23
C ALA A 75 -41.23 42.92 -9.05
N ASP A 76 -41.76 42.88 -7.81
CA ASP A 76 -43.16 42.97 -7.37
C ASP A 76 -44.32 42.22 -8.08
N ALA A 77 -45.46 41.94 -7.43
CA ALA A 77 -45.82 41.67 -6.02
C ALA A 77 -47.35 41.42 -5.98
N SER A 78 -47.82 40.49 -5.14
CA SER A 78 -49.26 40.23 -4.88
C SER A 78 -50.07 39.69 -6.09
N THR A 79 -51.33 39.24 -5.99
CA THR A 79 -52.29 39.23 -4.86
C THR A 79 -53.11 37.93 -4.81
N ASN A 80 -53.72 37.69 -3.65
CA ASN A 80 -54.78 36.72 -3.31
C ASN A 80 -55.81 36.36 -4.42
N VAL A 81 -56.40 35.16 -4.28
CA VAL A 81 -57.86 35.00 -4.04
C VAL A 81 -58.14 33.66 -3.32
N GLN A 82 -59.18 33.62 -2.47
CA GLN A 82 -59.63 32.42 -1.75
C GLN A 82 -60.88 31.82 -2.40
N ALA A 83 -61.00 30.48 -2.43
CA ALA A 83 -62.22 29.70 -2.10
C ALA A 83 -62.02 28.20 -2.44
N ALA A 84 -62.77 27.22 -1.91
CA ALA A 84 -63.20 26.91 -0.53
C ALA A 84 -64.14 25.68 -0.60
N THR A 85 -63.92 24.66 0.24
CA THR A 85 -64.80 23.45 0.47
C THR A 85 -65.11 22.60 -0.78
N THR A 86 -65.56 21.33 -0.72
CA THR A 86 -66.14 20.41 0.29
C THR A 86 -65.48 19.00 0.16
N SER A 87 -64.92 18.39 1.20
CA SER A 87 -65.52 17.48 2.21
C SER A 87 -65.96 16.06 1.75
N ASP A 88 -65.26 15.06 2.30
CA ASP A 88 -65.68 13.71 2.73
C ASP A 88 -66.07 12.58 1.74
N GLY A 89 -65.45 11.40 1.95
CA GLY A 89 -66.22 10.19 2.25
C GLY A 89 -66.04 8.91 1.42
N ALA A 90 -64.91 8.17 1.56
CA ALA A 90 -64.82 6.74 1.19
C ALA A 90 -63.76 5.99 2.06
N VAL A 91 -63.88 4.67 2.23
CA VAL A 91 -63.27 3.93 3.36
C VAL A 91 -62.59 2.60 2.95
N ASN A 92 -61.42 2.32 3.57
CA ASN A 92 -60.65 1.05 3.60
C ASN A 92 -60.14 0.48 2.25
N LEU A 93 -58.87 0.10 2.12
CA LEU A 93 -58.25 -1.03 2.83
C LEU A 93 -56.73 -0.88 3.08
N THR A 94 -56.20 -1.76 3.94
CA THR A 94 -54.86 -1.64 4.56
C THR A 94 -53.71 -2.33 3.82
N ALA A 95 -52.53 -1.72 3.83
CA ALA A 95 -51.23 -2.40 3.78
C ALA A 95 -50.48 -2.15 5.11
N ARG A 96 -49.70 -3.12 5.60
CA ARG A 96 -49.09 -3.08 6.95
C ARG A 96 -47.63 -2.63 6.93
N ASN A 97 -47.25 -1.87 7.95
CA ASN A 97 -45.85 -1.63 8.33
C ASN A 97 -45.28 -2.85 9.08
N PRO A 98 -44.11 -3.39 8.73
CA PRO A 98 -43.51 -4.54 9.40
C PRO A 98 -42.45 -4.12 10.44
N ASP A 99 -42.88 -3.57 11.57
CA ASP A 99 -41.96 -3.06 12.60
C ASP A 99 -42.47 -3.36 14.03
N GLU A 100 -42.54 -4.66 14.38
CA GLU A 100 -42.59 -5.09 15.79
C GLU A 100 -42.13 -6.55 15.99
N LEU A 101 -41.06 -6.74 16.76
CA LEU A 101 -40.75 -8.00 17.46
C LEU A 101 -39.89 -7.69 18.70
N TYR A 102 -40.22 -8.37 19.81
CA TYR A 102 -39.59 -8.25 21.14
C TYR A 102 -39.74 -6.92 21.91
N LYS A 103 -40.86 -6.82 22.63
CA LYS A 103 -40.96 -6.11 23.92
C LYS A 103 -41.34 -7.09 25.04
N THR A 104 -40.65 -7.01 26.16
CA THR A 104 -41.06 -7.46 27.52
C THR A 104 -39.95 -7.00 28.48
N SER A 105 -40.19 -6.46 29.68
CA SER A 105 -41.43 -6.25 30.44
C SER A 105 -41.41 -4.89 31.17
N GLN A 106 -42.57 -4.42 31.63
CA GLN A 106 -42.73 -3.12 32.31
C GLN A 106 -42.26 -3.12 33.78
N ARG A 107 -41.83 -1.95 34.28
CA ARG A 107 -42.47 -1.34 35.45
C ARG A 107 -42.23 0.17 35.56
N THR A 108 -43.31 0.91 35.80
CA THR A 108 -43.33 2.35 36.01
C THR A 108 -43.50 2.66 37.50
N ILE A 109 -42.71 3.59 38.04
CA ILE A 109 -43.13 4.51 39.11
C ILE A 109 -42.64 5.91 38.72
N SER A 110 -43.43 6.93 39.05
CA SER A 110 -43.27 8.33 38.63
C SER A 110 -43.00 9.26 39.81
N GLU A 111 -42.98 10.57 39.50
CA GLU A 111 -42.93 11.73 40.41
C GLU A 111 -41.52 12.18 40.83
N SER A 112 -41.10 13.45 40.66
CA SER A 112 -41.63 14.76 41.12
C SER A 112 -41.13 15.15 42.53
N SER A 113 -40.78 16.41 42.83
CA SER A 113 -40.55 17.60 41.99
C SER A 113 -39.98 18.77 42.80
N SER A 114 -39.33 19.74 42.12
CA SER A 114 -39.26 21.17 42.53
C SER A 114 -38.41 21.52 43.79
N LYS A 115 -38.02 22.78 44.10
CA LYS A 115 -37.98 24.08 43.37
C LYS A 115 -37.08 25.08 44.12
N MET A 116 -36.63 26.13 43.40
CA MET A 116 -36.13 27.45 43.90
C MET A 116 -34.79 27.46 44.69
N SER A 117 -33.79 28.35 44.48
CA SER A 117 -33.63 29.72 43.92
C SER A 117 -33.57 30.85 44.98
N VAL A 118 -33.06 32.04 44.55
CA VAL A 118 -32.85 33.33 45.29
C VAL A 118 -31.41 33.48 45.88
N THR A 119 -30.42 34.02 45.14
CA THR A 119 -30.01 35.45 44.92
C THR A 119 -29.53 36.19 46.20
N THR A 120 -28.22 36.43 46.43
CA THR A 120 -27.32 37.53 45.91
C THR A 120 -27.59 38.93 46.55
N PRO A 121 -26.76 40.01 46.42
CA PRO A 121 -25.39 40.17 45.87
C PRO A 121 -24.39 41.04 46.73
N THR A 122 -23.21 41.38 46.16
CA THR A 122 -22.35 42.59 46.41
C THR A 122 -21.59 42.73 47.75
N VAL A 123 -20.35 43.25 47.82
CA VAL A 123 -19.88 44.63 47.50
C VAL A 123 -18.36 44.65 47.20
N ALA A 124 -17.86 45.66 46.46
CA ALA A 124 -16.44 46.02 46.31
C ALA A 124 -16.18 47.46 46.81
N PRO A 125 -14.91 47.87 47.09
CA PRO A 125 -14.31 48.84 46.16
C PRO A 125 -12.77 48.80 46.03
N SER A 126 -12.25 49.51 45.01
CA SER A 126 -10.83 49.89 44.82
C SER A 126 -10.45 51.15 45.63
N PRO A 127 -9.19 51.65 45.58
CA PRO A 127 -8.86 52.68 44.57
C PRO A 127 -7.44 52.64 43.96
N SER A 128 -7.21 53.56 43.01
CA SER A 128 -6.17 53.69 41.97
C SER A 128 -4.81 54.31 42.35
N TYR A 129 -3.78 54.12 41.50
CA TYR A 129 -2.88 55.14 40.85
C TYR A 129 -1.66 54.44 40.16
N ALA A 130 -0.92 54.96 39.16
CA ALA A 130 -1.00 56.14 38.26
C ALA A 130 -0.12 55.93 36.96
N CYS A 131 0.10 56.99 36.16
CA CYS A 131 0.82 57.04 34.86
C CYS A 131 2.30 57.55 34.97
N PRO A 132 3.09 57.89 33.89
CA PRO A 132 2.97 57.70 32.43
C PRO A 132 4.28 57.13 31.76
N SER A 133 4.70 57.59 30.56
CA SER A 133 5.69 56.92 29.66
C SER A 133 6.70 57.81 28.88
N CYS A 134 7.66 57.16 28.19
CA CYS A 134 8.44 57.56 26.98
C CYS A 134 9.78 58.34 27.03
N LYS A 135 10.61 58.11 25.97
CA LYS A 135 11.96 58.67 25.59
C LYS A 135 13.17 58.11 26.38
N GLY A 136 14.42 58.02 25.88
CA GLY A 136 15.03 58.23 24.54
C GLY A 136 16.54 58.60 24.66
N THR A 137 17.45 58.58 23.66
CA THR A 137 17.47 58.08 22.25
C THR A 137 18.87 58.28 21.59
N GLY A 138 19.43 57.30 20.83
CA GLY A 138 20.57 57.49 19.88
C GLY A 138 21.90 56.77 20.25
N SER A 139 22.84 56.45 19.35
CA SER A 139 22.97 56.49 17.85
C SER A 139 24.13 55.51 17.44
N ASN A 140 24.72 55.34 16.23
CA ASN A 140 24.74 55.90 14.85
C ASN A 140 25.48 54.86 13.93
N LEU A 141 25.74 54.93 12.60
CA LEU A 141 25.42 55.83 11.46
C LEU A 141 25.27 55.01 10.13
N LYS A 142 26.14 55.18 9.11
CA LYS A 142 26.08 54.65 7.69
C LYS A 142 27.33 55.16 6.88
N PRO A 143 27.53 54.97 5.53
CA PRO A 143 26.98 54.05 4.50
C PRO A 143 27.94 53.50 3.36
N SER A 144 27.62 52.33 2.76
CA SER A 144 27.62 51.99 1.30
C SER A 144 28.92 52.07 0.40
N PRO A 145 28.90 51.96 -0.97
CA PRO A 145 29.04 50.68 -1.72
C PRO A 145 29.98 50.69 -3.01
N VAL A 146 29.77 49.76 -3.96
CA VAL A 146 30.21 49.68 -5.41
C VAL A 146 31.34 48.68 -5.77
N SER A 147 31.48 48.36 -7.07
CA SER A 147 32.07 47.16 -7.72
C SER A 147 33.23 47.45 -8.70
N SER A 148 33.82 46.41 -9.35
CA SER A 148 34.41 46.46 -10.71
C SER A 148 34.82 45.05 -11.23
N ALA A 149 35.17 44.91 -12.53
CA ALA A 149 35.52 43.64 -13.19
C ALA A 149 36.49 43.82 -14.39
N SER A 150 37.24 42.76 -14.76
CA SER A 150 38.11 42.59 -15.96
C SER A 150 38.92 41.27 -15.84
N SER A 151 39.52 40.64 -16.86
CA SER A 151 39.42 40.69 -18.34
C SER A 151 40.07 39.43 -18.98
N SER A 152 39.77 39.15 -20.26
CA SER A 152 40.35 38.08 -21.14
C SER A 152 41.76 38.47 -21.67
N PRO A 153 42.40 37.87 -22.73
CA PRO A 153 42.06 36.69 -23.59
C PRO A 153 43.26 35.78 -24.09
N PHE A 154 42.95 34.84 -25.02
CA PHE A 154 43.75 34.40 -26.21
C PHE A 154 44.70 33.14 -26.20
N PRO A 155 45.05 32.53 -27.39
CA PRO A 155 44.96 31.06 -27.56
C PRO A 155 46.14 30.37 -28.33
N SER A 156 46.00 29.06 -28.67
CA SER A 156 46.71 28.42 -29.80
C SER A 156 45.94 27.21 -30.38
N LYS A 157 46.26 26.78 -31.63
CA LYS A 157 45.65 25.65 -32.36
C LYS A 157 46.63 24.48 -32.50
N GLY A 158 46.12 23.25 -32.66
CA GLY A 158 46.87 22.09 -33.15
C GLY A 158 45.94 20.97 -33.65
N TYR A 159 46.29 20.32 -34.76
CA TYR A 159 45.53 19.20 -35.36
C TYR A 159 46.28 17.87 -35.19
N SER A 160 45.57 16.79 -34.89
CA SER A 160 45.96 15.42 -35.25
C SER A 160 44.75 14.49 -35.23
N GLN A 161 44.72 13.48 -36.10
CA GLN A 161 43.75 12.38 -36.03
C GLN A 161 44.33 11.20 -35.26
N GLN A 162 43.53 10.53 -34.43
CA GLN A 162 43.74 9.13 -34.04
C GLN A 162 42.42 8.47 -33.63
N SER A 163 42.36 7.15 -33.78
CA SER A 163 41.14 6.34 -33.63
C SER A 163 40.61 6.29 -32.19
N PRO A 164 39.29 6.11 -31.97
CA PRO A 164 38.72 6.00 -30.63
C PRO A 164 39.23 4.74 -29.90
N PRO A 165 39.77 4.84 -28.67
CA PRO A 165 40.27 3.70 -27.93
C PRO A 165 39.12 2.86 -27.34
N ILE A 166 39.26 1.53 -27.41
CA ILE A 166 38.29 0.58 -26.85
C ILE A 166 38.43 0.55 -25.32
N ASN A 167 37.59 1.33 -24.62
CA ASN A 167 37.55 1.34 -23.16
C ASN A 167 36.83 0.10 -22.62
N LYS A 168 37.61 -0.89 -22.17
CA LYS A 168 37.12 -2.04 -21.40
C LYS A 168 36.52 -1.55 -20.07
N ARG A 169 35.22 -1.82 -19.84
CA ARG A 169 34.57 -1.58 -18.54
C ARG A 169 35.01 -2.65 -17.52
N ASN A 170 36.03 -2.36 -16.72
CA ASN A 170 36.31 -3.16 -15.52
C ASN A 170 35.27 -2.85 -14.43
N TYR A 171 34.42 -3.82 -14.12
CA TYR A 171 33.52 -3.77 -12.95
C TYR A 171 34.33 -4.00 -11.65
N ASN A 172 34.99 -2.95 -11.14
CA ASN A 172 35.53 -2.96 -9.78
C ASN A 172 34.46 -2.47 -8.80
N ASN A 173 34.02 -3.37 -7.92
CA ASN A 173 32.98 -3.11 -6.93
C ASN A 173 33.51 -2.30 -5.72
N SER A 174 33.78 -1.01 -5.93
CA SER A 174 34.31 -0.12 -4.88
C SER A 174 34.05 1.36 -5.17
N ASN A 175 32.80 1.82 -5.01
CA ASN A 175 32.49 3.26 -5.04
C ASN A 175 31.21 3.63 -4.27
N SER A 176 31.03 3.10 -3.06
CA SER A 176 30.09 3.64 -2.08
C SER A 176 30.59 4.99 -1.56
N LYS A 177 30.57 6.02 -2.40
CA LYS A 177 30.73 7.40 -1.94
C LYS A 177 29.59 7.70 -0.98
N ARG A 178 29.96 8.12 0.23
CA ARG A 178 29.07 8.72 1.21
C ARG A 178 28.27 9.83 0.54
N SER A 179 26.95 9.82 0.67
CA SER A 179 26.16 11.01 0.39
C SER A 179 26.38 11.97 1.55
N ASP A 180 27.15 13.04 1.34
CA ASP A 180 27.35 14.11 2.34
C ASP A 180 26.10 15.01 2.49
N GLY A 181 24.91 14.48 2.16
CA GLY A 181 23.60 15.12 2.17
C GLY A 181 22.47 14.08 2.23
N ASP A 182 21.25 14.57 2.45
CA ASP A 182 20.05 13.77 2.71
C ASP A 182 19.44 13.18 1.42
N LEU A 183 19.07 11.90 1.46
CA LEU A 183 18.37 11.21 0.38
C LEU A 183 17.02 11.82 0.02
N PHE A 184 16.38 12.57 0.92
CA PHE A 184 15.11 13.25 0.67
C PHE A 184 15.29 14.71 0.22
N SER A 185 16.46 15.32 0.39
CA SER A 185 16.75 16.71 -0.01
C SER A 185 17.26 16.88 -1.45
N THR A 186 17.10 15.86 -2.30
CA THR A 186 17.60 15.85 -3.69
C THR A 186 16.47 15.43 -4.66
N PRO A 187 15.98 16.30 -5.56
CA PRO A 187 14.89 15.98 -6.48
C PRO A 187 15.29 14.90 -7.50
N ILE A 188 14.30 14.31 -8.17
CA ILE A 188 14.52 13.28 -9.21
C ILE A 188 15.35 13.82 -10.38
N SER A 189 15.08 15.06 -10.77
CA SER A 189 15.66 15.74 -11.93
C SER A 189 15.92 17.21 -11.55
N PRO A 190 16.98 17.86 -12.06
CA PRO A 190 17.17 19.30 -11.94
C PRO A 190 16.22 20.09 -12.86
N ASP A 191 15.75 19.47 -13.95
CA ASP A 191 14.64 19.99 -14.75
C ASP A 191 13.32 19.48 -14.18
N LEU A 192 12.49 20.41 -13.71
CA LEU A 192 11.18 20.17 -13.11
C LEU A 192 10.01 20.47 -14.07
N SER A 193 10.28 20.80 -15.33
CA SER A 193 9.23 20.98 -16.33
C SER A 193 8.38 19.72 -16.52
N ILE A 194 7.14 19.90 -16.95
CA ILE A 194 6.31 18.81 -17.48
C ILE A 194 6.65 18.68 -18.97
N PRO A 195 6.89 17.46 -19.50
CA PRO A 195 7.23 17.26 -20.90
C PRO A 195 6.17 17.86 -21.84
N GLN A 196 6.59 18.57 -22.90
CA GLN A 196 5.67 19.27 -23.81
C GLN A 196 4.70 18.34 -24.56
N SER A 197 4.98 17.03 -24.63
CA SER A 197 4.04 16.02 -25.15
C SER A 197 2.87 15.71 -24.20
N ILE A 198 2.98 16.05 -22.92
CA ILE A 198 1.94 15.85 -21.90
C ILE A 198 1.21 17.20 -21.67
N PRO A 199 0.04 17.43 -22.28
CA PRO A 199 -0.69 18.68 -22.11
C PRO A 199 -1.24 18.82 -20.68
N SER A 200 -1.38 20.06 -20.22
CA SER A 200 -2.03 20.36 -18.95
C SER A 200 -3.55 20.21 -19.04
N GLN A 201 -4.14 19.61 -18.02
CA GLN A 201 -5.58 19.47 -17.81
C GLN A 201 -5.96 20.23 -16.52
N PRO A 202 -6.77 21.32 -16.59
CA PRO A 202 -6.99 22.17 -15.43
C PRO A 202 -7.90 21.56 -14.36
N ASN A 203 -8.87 20.72 -14.78
CA ASN A 203 -9.93 20.19 -13.92
C ASN A 203 -9.81 18.67 -13.79
N HIS A 204 -10.02 18.15 -12.58
CA HIS A 204 -10.17 16.72 -12.31
C HIS A 204 -11.63 16.34 -12.00
N PRO A 205 -12.14 15.15 -12.40
CA PRO A 205 -13.53 14.76 -12.15
C PRO A 205 -13.87 14.58 -10.66
N ALA A 206 -12.96 14.01 -9.86
CA ALA A 206 -13.09 13.99 -8.40
C ALA A 206 -12.79 15.38 -7.80
N PRO A 207 -13.71 15.99 -7.04
CA PRO A 207 -13.55 17.35 -6.51
C PRO A 207 -12.70 17.39 -5.22
N ARG A 208 -11.95 18.49 -5.03
CA ARG A 208 -11.15 18.78 -3.81
C ARG A 208 -12.03 19.15 -2.59
N LYS A 209 -12.96 18.28 -2.20
CA LYS A 209 -14.04 18.61 -1.26
C LYS A 209 -13.51 18.97 0.13
N GLY A 210 -13.78 20.19 0.58
CA GLY A 210 -13.38 20.68 1.90
C GLY A 210 -11.92 21.14 2.04
N ILE A 211 -11.08 21.03 1.01
CA ILE A 211 -9.64 21.33 1.13
C ILE A 211 -9.38 22.85 1.09
N LYS A 212 -8.77 23.39 2.16
CA LYS A 212 -8.29 24.77 2.30
C LYS A 212 -6.76 24.81 2.38
N GLN A 213 -6.09 24.38 1.30
CA GLN A 213 -4.64 24.50 1.12
C GLN A 213 -4.23 25.99 1.13
N SER A 214 -3.18 26.36 1.85
CA SER A 214 -2.69 27.75 1.93
C SER A 214 -2.02 28.18 0.61
N GLN A 215 -2.45 29.32 0.05
CA GLN A 215 -1.90 29.87 -1.19
C GLN A 215 -0.42 30.31 -1.06
N GLU A 216 0.06 30.60 0.16
CA GLU A 216 1.41 31.13 0.42
C GLU A 216 2.57 30.16 0.08
N GLY A 217 2.27 28.88 -0.19
CA GLY A 217 3.24 27.90 -0.72
C GLY A 217 3.25 27.76 -2.25
N GLY A 218 2.29 28.37 -2.96
CA GLY A 218 2.19 28.31 -4.42
C GLY A 218 1.79 26.95 -5.00
N GLY A 219 0.48 26.69 -5.12
CA GLY A 219 -0.06 25.68 -6.05
C GLY A 219 0.38 24.22 -5.84
N THR A 220 0.84 23.85 -4.65
CA THR A 220 1.39 22.51 -4.34
C THR A 220 0.42 21.37 -4.70
N ALA A 221 0.94 20.33 -5.34
CA ALA A 221 0.27 19.05 -5.52
C ALA A 221 -0.24 18.44 -4.19
N ILE A 222 -1.32 17.66 -4.26
CA ILE A 222 -2.01 17.09 -3.08
C ILE A 222 -1.84 15.56 -3.06
N PRO A 223 -1.56 14.94 -1.90
CA PRO A 223 -1.48 13.48 -1.76
C PRO A 223 -2.82 12.78 -2.05
N THR A 224 -2.78 11.79 -2.94
CA THR A 224 -3.98 11.08 -3.44
C THR A 224 -4.16 9.69 -2.82
N ASN A 225 -3.07 8.97 -2.53
CA ASN A 225 -3.08 7.56 -2.09
C ASN A 225 -2.65 7.42 -0.61
N LYS A 226 -3.15 8.30 0.27
CA LYS A 226 -2.80 8.32 1.71
C LYS A 226 -4.02 8.10 2.62
N PHE A 227 -3.75 7.64 3.84
CA PHE A 227 -4.73 7.22 4.86
C PHE A 227 -5.87 8.22 5.13
N HIS A 228 -5.61 9.52 4.98
CA HIS A 228 -6.54 10.59 5.32
C HIS A 228 -7.58 10.93 4.24
N ALA A 229 -7.48 10.34 3.03
CA ALA A 229 -8.23 10.81 1.87
C ALA A 229 -9.77 10.77 2.03
N ASN A 230 -10.29 9.86 2.86
CA ASN A 230 -11.71 9.81 3.19
C ASN A 230 -12.25 11.12 3.82
N PHE A 231 -11.41 11.99 4.40
CA PHE A 231 -11.84 13.30 4.89
C PHE A 231 -12.15 14.32 3.78
N PHE A 232 -11.71 14.12 2.53
CA PHE A 232 -11.99 15.02 1.41
C PHE A 232 -12.63 14.33 0.19
N LEU A 233 -13.07 13.08 0.35
CA LEU A 233 -13.75 12.29 -0.69
C LEU A 233 -15.21 11.99 -0.33
N GLY A 234 -16.04 11.86 -1.36
CA GLY A 234 -17.43 11.41 -1.27
C GLY A 234 -18.27 12.10 -0.17
N SER A 235 -18.76 11.29 0.77
CA SER A 235 -19.58 11.69 1.91
C SER A 235 -18.79 12.46 2.98
N GLN A 236 -17.46 12.25 3.05
CA GLN A 236 -16.56 12.62 4.15
C GLN A 236 -16.87 11.95 5.50
N SER A 237 -17.58 10.82 5.49
CA SER A 237 -18.00 10.10 6.71
C SER A 237 -17.51 8.66 6.81
N SER A 238 -16.71 8.18 5.84
CA SER A 238 -15.88 6.99 6.04
C SER A 238 -14.75 7.25 7.03
N SER A 239 -14.24 6.18 7.65
CA SER A 239 -13.14 6.30 8.64
C SER A 239 -11.77 6.52 7.96
N VAL A 240 -10.80 7.03 8.71
CA VAL A 240 -9.37 7.02 8.36
C VAL A 240 -8.62 6.25 9.46
N TRP A 241 -7.49 5.60 9.13
CA TRP A 241 -6.68 4.88 10.11
C TRP A 241 -5.33 5.57 10.28
N THR A 242 -4.97 5.90 11.52
CA THR A 242 -3.60 6.34 11.85
C THR A 242 -2.76 5.21 12.42
N HIS A 243 -3.43 4.13 12.87
CA HIS A 243 -2.93 3.00 13.64
C HIS A 243 -2.17 3.39 14.91
N PRO A 244 -2.67 3.01 16.11
CA PRO A 244 -3.73 2.03 16.35
C PRO A 244 -5.16 2.60 16.25
N TYR A 245 -5.33 3.93 16.25
CA TYR A 245 -6.65 4.57 16.21
C TYR A 245 -7.23 4.69 14.79
N SER A 246 -8.56 4.62 14.70
CA SER A 246 -9.34 5.15 13.59
C SER A 246 -10.12 6.40 13.98
N LEU A 247 -10.37 7.26 13.00
CA LEU A 247 -11.10 8.52 13.17
C LEU A 247 -12.17 8.67 12.09
N GLN A 248 -13.30 9.30 12.44
CA GLN A 248 -14.45 9.44 11.53
C GLN A 248 -15.21 10.74 11.82
N TRP A 249 -15.68 11.46 10.80
CA TRP A 249 -16.68 12.51 11.03
C TRP A 249 -18.05 11.85 11.26
N ALA A 250 -18.56 11.96 12.49
CA ALA A 250 -19.78 11.23 12.88
C ALA A 250 -21.04 11.75 12.18
N LYS A 251 -21.10 13.05 11.84
CA LYS A 251 -22.09 13.65 10.91
C LYS A 251 -23.57 13.30 11.19
N GLY A 252 -23.93 13.20 12.47
CA GLY A 252 -25.26 12.81 12.95
C GLY A 252 -25.60 11.32 12.80
N GLN A 253 -24.64 10.47 12.40
CA GLN A 253 -24.82 9.05 12.11
C GLN A 253 -24.42 8.14 13.29
N GLY A 254 -24.80 6.86 13.17
CA GLY A 254 -24.44 5.80 14.12
C GLY A 254 -25.07 5.97 15.50
N SER A 255 -24.69 5.09 16.44
CA SER A 255 -25.24 5.07 17.80
C SER A 255 -24.89 6.30 18.65
N SER A 256 -23.91 7.11 18.23
CA SER A 256 -23.57 8.36 18.91
C SER A 256 -24.52 9.53 18.58
N GLY A 257 -25.14 9.52 17.39
CA GLY A 257 -25.91 10.65 16.86
C GLY A 257 -25.14 11.98 16.93
N ALA A 258 -23.82 11.95 16.81
CA ALA A 258 -22.93 13.08 17.08
C ALA A 258 -22.47 13.76 15.79
N TRP A 259 -22.13 15.05 15.85
CA TRP A 259 -21.64 15.83 14.71
C TRP A 259 -20.14 16.13 14.75
N GLY A 260 -19.49 15.77 15.86
CA GLY A 260 -18.05 15.89 16.07
C GLY A 260 -17.18 14.83 15.39
N LEU A 261 -15.92 14.81 15.80
CA LEU A 261 -14.89 13.86 15.35
C LEU A 261 -14.90 12.64 16.27
N ALA A 262 -15.32 11.49 15.75
CA ALA A 262 -15.27 10.21 16.45
C ALA A 262 -13.85 9.64 16.43
N VAL A 263 -13.45 9.05 17.55
CA VAL A 263 -12.18 8.37 17.78
C VAL A 263 -12.49 6.97 18.29
N SER A 264 -11.87 5.95 17.69
CA SER A 264 -12.17 4.55 17.98
C SER A 264 -10.92 3.66 17.92
N HIS A 265 -11.01 2.50 18.57
CA HIS A 265 -9.99 1.45 18.54
C HIS A 265 -10.60 0.06 18.76
N THR A 266 -10.39 -0.84 17.80
CA THR A 266 -10.83 -2.24 17.83
C THR A 266 -9.74 -3.15 18.41
N ASP A 267 -10.04 -3.88 19.48
CA ASP A 267 -9.14 -4.92 20.03
C ASP A 267 -9.18 -6.21 19.19
N ALA A 268 -8.15 -7.06 19.24
CA ALA A 268 -8.10 -8.31 18.47
C ALA A 268 -9.35 -9.21 18.66
N SER A 269 -9.92 -9.24 19.87
CA SER A 269 -11.12 -10.00 20.20
C SER A 269 -12.43 -9.40 19.66
N GLN A 270 -12.38 -8.22 19.03
CA GLN A 270 -13.51 -7.55 18.38
C GLN A 270 -13.45 -7.66 16.85
N ARG A 271 -12.40 -8.29 16.28
CA ARG A 271 -12.30 -8.58 14.83
C ARG A 271 -13.36 -9.63 14.43
N VAL A 272 -13.94 -9.46 13.26
CA VAL A 272 -14.82 -10.43 12.61
C VAL A 272 -14.02 -11.22 11.58
N PHE A 273 -14.29 -12.52 11.49
CA PHE A 273 -13.70 -13.43 10.51
C PHE A 273 -14.76 -13.92 9.52
N GLY A 274 -14.40 -13.98 8.25
CA GLY A 274 -15.21 -14.59 7.20
C GLY A 274 -15.29 -16.11 7.30
N GLU A 275 -16.09 -16.72 6.43
CA GLU A 275 -16.14 -18.17 6.32
C GLU A 275 -14.78 -18.76 5.88
N GLN A 276 -14.50 -19.98 6.32
CA GLN A 276 -13.34 -20.74 5.84
C GLN A 276 -13.61 -21.21 4.40
N ASP A 277 -12.60 -21.20 3.52
CA ASP A 277 -12.76 -21.78 2.19
C ASP A 277 -12.76 -23.32 2.28
N PRO A 278 -13.86 -24.03 1.95
CA PRO A 278 -13.91 -25.50 2.04
C PRO A 278 -13.01 -26.22 1.03
N ASN A 279 -12.45 -25.51 0.03
CA ASN A 279 -11.49 -26.04 -0.94
C ASN A 279 -10.05 -25.53 -0.70
N GLY A 280 -9.85 -24.66 0.28
CA GLY A 280 -8.59 -23.98 0.57
C GLY A 280 -7.85 -24.64 1.73
N SER A 281 -7.05 -23.84 2.45
CA SER A 281 -6.22 -24.30 3.57
C SER A 281 -6.97 -24.49 4.90
N GLY A 282 -8.29 -24.27 4.93
CA GLY A 282 -9.09 -24.22 6.15
C GLY A 282 -8.91 -22.95 6.98
N ALA A 283 -8.17 -21.96 6.48
CA ALA A 283 -8.15 -20.61 7.04
C ALA A 283 -9.42 -19.82 6.66
N ALA A 284 -9.73 -18.78 7.43
CA ALA A 284 -10.79 -17.83 7.13
C ALA A 284 -10.46 -17.02 5.88
N ARG A 285 -11.43 -16.81 4.99
CA ARG A 285 -11.23 -16.05 3.73
C ARG A 285 -10.91 -14.59 3.96
N TRP A 286 -11.43 -13.97 5.01
CA TRP A 286 -11.14 -12.58 5.34
C TRP A 286 -11.18 -12.37 6.85
N PHE A 287 -10.60 -11.26 7.31
CA PHE A 287 -10.86 -10.72 8.64
C PHE A 287 -10.86 -9.20 8.61
N GLY A 288 -11.69 -8.57 9.44
CA GLY A 288 -11.83 -7.12 9.48
C GLY A 288 -12.30 -6.59 10.83
N SER A 289 -12.14 -5.28 11.01
CA SER A 289 -12.60 -4.59 12.22
C SER A 289 -13.97 -3.92 11.99
N PRO A 290 -14.85 -3.81 13.01
CA PRO A 290 -16.14 -3.14 12.86
C PRO A 290 -15.99 -1.66 12.49
N VAL A 291 -16.49 -1.29 11.33
CA VAL A 291 -16.52 0.10 10.83
C VAL A 291 -17.62 0.91 11.53
N GLY A 292 -17.50 2.25 11.53
CA GLY A 292 -18.51 3.13 12.09
C GLY A 292 -18.58 3.15 13.64
N ARG A 293 -17.60 2.56 14.33
CA ARG A 293 -17.44 2.71 15.78
C ARG A 293 -17.20 4.18 16.14
N ALA A 294 -17.78 4.60 17.27
CA ALA A 294 -17.61 5.94 17.83
C ALA A 294 -17.33 5.84 19.34
N ASP A 295 -16.15 5.32 19.71
CA ASP A 295 -15.84 5.01 21.11
C ASP A 295 -15.83 6.28 21.98
N VAL A 296 -15.11 7.32 21.54
CA VAL A 296 -15.15 8.67 22.12
C VAL A 296 -15.30 9.69 20.99
N VAL A 297 -16.34 10.52 21.03
CA VAL A 297 -16.56 11.60 20.06
C VAL A 297 -16.25 12.95 20.69
N LEU A 298 -15.37 13.71 20.03
CA LEU A 298 -14.99 15.07 20.40
C LEU A 298 -15.85 16.04 19.58
N SER A 299 -16.79 16.72 20.24
CA SER A 299 -17.75 17.66 19.62
C SER A 299 -17.94 18.91 20.49
N GLU A 300 -18.83 19.83 20.07
CA GLU A 300 -19.30 20.98 20.85
C GLU A 300 -20.75 21.38 20.48
N GLN A 301 -21.40 22.18 21.34
CA GLN A 301 -22.83 22.52 21.24
C GLN A 301 -23.27 23.20 19.93
N GLY A 302 -22.41 23.91 19.21
CA GLY A 302 -22.67 24.44 17.87
C GLY A 302 -22.71 23.33 16.81
N LEU A 303 -21.68 22.49 16.74
CA LEU A 303 -21.64 21.29 15.89
C LEU A 303 -22.86 20.39 16.11
N GLU A 304 -23.26 20.15 17.36
CA GLU A 304 -24.40 19.28 17.71
C GLU A 304 -25.78 19.83 17.28
N LYS A 305 -25.87 21.06 16.74
CA LYS A 305 -27.08 21.57 16.05
C LYS A 305 -27.19 21.06 14.60
N GLY A 306 -26.10 20.52 14.05
CA GLY A 306 -26.06 19.98 12.69
C GLY A 306 -26.55 20.98 11.65
N ASN A 307 -27.44 20.51 10.77
CA ASN A 307 -28.00 21.32 9.69
C ASN A 307 -28.89 22.49 10.15
N ALA A 308 -29.30 22.57 11.42
CA ALA A 308 -30.17 23.63 11.93
C ALA A 308 -29.52 25.03 11.98
N THR A 309 -28.19 25.12 11.87
CA THR A 309 -27.42 26.38 11.87
C THR A 309 -26.72 26.68 10.54
N GLY A 310 -27.33 26.29 9.42
CA GLY A 310 -26.78 26.50 8.08
C GLY A 310 -25.78 25.41 7.64
N GLY A 311 -25.68 24.32 8.40
CA GLY A 311 -24.78 23.20 8.12
C GLY A 311 -23.62 23.07 9.11
N VAL A 312 -23.06 21.87 9.13
CA VAL A 312 -21.74 21.57 9.69
C VAL A 312 -20.88 21.05 8.55
N GLU A 313 -19.67 21.57 8.42
CA GLU A 313 -18.73 21.20 7.36
C GLU A 313 -17.45 20.60 7.97
N LEU A 314 -16.91 19.57 7.33
CA LEU A 314 -15.52 19.16 7.55
C LEU A 314 -14.65 19.77 6.46
N MET A 315 -13.67 20.55 6.89
CA MET A 315 -12.63 21.13 6.06
C MET A 315 -11.27 20.53 6.42
N THR A 316 -10.30 20.59 5.51
CA THR A 316 -8.93 20.08 5.73
C THR A 316 -7.88 21.11 5.32
N GLN A 317 -6.76 21.12 6.04
CA GLN A 317 -5.57 21.94 5.79
C GLN A 317 -4.32 21.07 5.96
N ASP A 318 -3.14 21.61 5.59
CA ASP A 318 -1.83 20.97 5.77
C ASP A 318 -1.77 19.52 5.24
N VAL A 319 -2.42 19.25 4.09
CA VAL A 319 -2.52 17.89 3.53
C VAL A 319 -1.14 17.42 3.05
N LYS A 320 -0.53 16.51 3.81
CA LYS A 320 0.82 15.95 3.60
C LYS A 320 0.76 14.42 3.65
N GLU A 321 1.86 13.75 3.35
CA GLU A 321 1.86 12.28 3.19
C GLU A 321 1.43 11.53 4.45
N GLN A 322 1.98 11.92 5.60
CA GLN A 322 1.83 11.23 6.89
C GLN A 322 0.98 12.02 7.90
N SER A 323 0.39 13.15 7.48
CA SER A 323 -0.38 14.05 8.35
C SER A 323 -1.40 14.93 7.62
N ILE A 324 -2.46 15.31 8.32
CA ILE A 324 -3.47 16.27 7.87
C ILE A 324 -4.00 17.09 9.07
N ARG A 325 -4.43 18.33 8.84
CA ARG A 325 -5.14 19.15 9.85
C ARG A 325 -6.62 19.20 9.49
N VAL A 326 -7.47 18.56 10.31
CA VAL A 326 -8.93 18.51 10.12
C VAL A 326 -9.58 19.66 10.87
N GLN A 327 -10.62 20.29 10.32
CA GLN A 327 -11.41 21.33 10.95
C GLN A 327 -12.90 21.03 10.82
N LEU A 328 -13.64 21.10 11.93
CA LEU A 328 -15.09 21.07 11.94
C LEU A 328 -15.62 22.50 12.12
N VAL A 329 -16.44 22.92 11.16
CA VAL A 329 -16.95 24.28 10.98
C VAL A 329 -18.46 24.30 11.19
N ALA A 330 -18.98 25.28 11.93
CA ALA A 330 -20.42 25.53 12.06
C ALA A 330 -20.70 27.03 12.10
N GLY A 331 -21.66 27.49 11.29
CA GLY A 331 -21.98 28.92 11.16
C GLY A 331 -20.85 29.77 10.57
N GLY A 332 -19.86 29.15 9.90
CA GLY A 332 -18.69 29.81 9.31
C GLY A 332 -17.41 29.73 10.15
N ASP A 333 -17.50 29.58 11.48
CA ASP A 333 -16.31 29.49 12.34
C ASP A 333 -15.79 28.05 12.48
N VAL A 334 -14.46 27.89 12.54
CA VAL A 334 -13.83 26.64 13.02
C VAL A 334 -14.12 26.49 14.51
N LYS A 335 -14.85 25.43 14.89
CA LYS A 335 -15.21 25.13 16.29
C LYS A 335 -14.18 24.19 16.93
N LEU A 336 -13.82 23.15 16.19
CA LEU A 336 -12.87 22.12 16.58
C LEU A 336 -11.86 21.91 15.45
N GLU A 337 -10.58 21.75 15.80
CA GLU A 337 -9.50 21.44 14.87
C GLU A 337 -8.67 20.28 15.40
N ALA A 338 -8.32 19.30 14.57
CA ALA A 338 -7.55 18.12 14.97
C ALA A 338 -6.34 17.93 14.04
N PRO A 339 -5.10 18.02 14.55
CA PRO A 339 -3.94 17.49 13.85
C PRO A 339 -4.00 15.96 13.91
N VAL A 340 -3.94 15.31 12.75
CA VAL A 340 -4.03 13.86 12.60
C VAL A 340 -2.74 13.38 11.95
N VAL A 341 -2.00 12.50 12.63
CA VAL A 341 -0.69 11.99 12.21
C VAL A 341 -0.66 10.48 12.37
N GLN A 342 -0.09 9.75 11.41
CA GLN A 342 0.15 8.32 11.54
C GLN A 342 0.96 7.99 12.81
N GLY A 343 0.57 6.92 13.52
CA GLY A 343 1.20 6.51 14.76
C GLY A 343 0.97 7.43 15.96
N MET A 344 0.03 8.37 15.95
CA MET A 344 -0.19 9.25 17.11
C MET A 344 -0.61 8.48 18.38
N GLY A 345 0.07 8.72 19.51
CA GLY A 345 -0.23 8.06 20.79
C GLY A 345 -1.50 8.57 21.49
N MET A 346 -1.84 9.83 21.27
CA MET A 346 -3.05 10.49 21.78
C MET A 346 -3.71 11.28 20.64
N VAL A 347 -5.01 11.07 20.44
CA VAL A 347 -5.78 11.86 19.47
C VAL A 347 -6.10 13.22 20.07
N THR A 348 -5.85 14.29 19.32
CA THR A 348 -5.87 15.67 19.85
C THR A 348 -6.90 16.53 19.13
N ALA A 349 -7.67 17.30 19.90
CA ALA A 349 -8.63 18.30 19.41
C ALA A 349 -8.39 19.66 20.08
N LEU A 350 -8.32 20.71 19.27
CA LEU A 350 -8.12 22.10 19.64
C LEU A 350 -9.45 22.84 19.51
N TYR A 351 -10.01 23.24 20.64
CA TYR A 351 -11.26 23.98 20.75
C TYR A 351 -10.95 25.47 20.66
N LYS A 352 -11.43 26.15 19.61
CA LYS A 352 -11.17 27.58 19.39
C LYS A 352 -12.00 28.44 20.34
N GLN A 353 -13.31 28.20 20.41
CA GLN A 353 -14.22 28.68 21.46
C GLN A 353 -15.56 27.95 21.31
N GLY A 354 -16.15 27.47 22.41
CA GLY A 354 -17.46 26.80 22.40
C GLY A 354 -17.70 26.01 23.68
N THR A 355 -18.78 25.23 23.73
CA THR A 355 -19.08 24.36 24.88
C THR A 355 -18.82 22.90 24.47
N PRO A 356 -17.69 22.27 24.86
CA PRO A 356 -17.40 20.89 24.51
C PRO A 356 -18.52 19.92 24.87
N VAL A 357 -18.79 18.99 23.96
CA VAL A 357 -19.71 17.87 24.13
C VAL A 357 -18.93 16.62 23.80
N ILE A 358 -18.64 15.82 24.81
CA ILE A 358 -18.04 14.49 24.66
C ILE A 358 -19.20 13.49 24.56
N LYS A 359 -19.21 12.67 23.51
CA LYS A 359 -20.22 11.63 23.29
C LYS A 359 -19.58 10.26 23.16
N SER A 360 -20.38 9.20 23.29
CA SER A 360 -19.97 7.84 22.91
C SER A 360 -21.12 7.10 22.23
N GLY A 361 -20.79 6.33 21.18
CA GLY A 361 -21.68 5.34 20.57
C GLY A 361 -21.62 3.97 21.24
N ILE A 362 -20.69 3.76 22.18
CA ILE A 362 -20.59 2.57 23.04
C ILE A 362 -21.26 2.84 24.39
N GLY A 363 -21.11 4.06 24.91
CA GLY A 363 -21.53 4.45 26.25
C GLY A 363 -20.49 4.11 27.33
N TRP A 364 -20.68 4.67 28.53
CA TRP A 364 -19.82 4.50 29.69
C TRP A 364 -20.58 4.06 30.94
N LYS A 365 -19.91 3.21 31.72
CA LYS A 365 -20.28 2.84 33.10
C LYS A 365 -19.90 3.93 34.09
N MET A 366 -18.79 4.64 33.82
CA MET A 366 -18.23 5.62 34.75
C MET A 366 -17.35 6.64 34.03
N VAL A 367 -17.51 7.91 34.39
CA VAL A 367 -16.61 9.02 34.02
C VAL A 367 -16.08 9.62 35.31
N THR A 368 -14.78 9.50 35.56
CA THR A 368 -14.13 9.92 36.82
C THR A 368 -13.10 11.00 36.55
N LYS A 369 -13.26 12.17 37.19
CA LYS A 369 -12.23 13.22 37.20
C LYS A 369 -11.11 12.86 38.19
N ALA A 370 -9.85 13.08 37.80
CA ALA A 370 -8.72 12.94 38.71
C ALA A 370 -8.72 14.08 39.76
N MET A 371 -8.56 13.73 41.03
CA MET A 371 -8.55 14.69 42.15
C MET A 371 -7.16 15.30 42.44
N GLY A 372 -6.11 14.81 41.79
CA GLY A 372 -4.73 15.30 41.92
C GLY A 372 -4.24 16.00 40.66
N VAL A 373 -3.27 16.90 40.80
CA VAL A 373 -2.60 17.55 39.67
C VAL A 373 -1.70 16.53 38.98
N VAL A 374 -2.08 16.11 37.77
CA VAL A 374 -1.27 15.23 36.90
C VAL A 374 -0.10 16.02 36.31
N LYS A 375 -0.40 17.20 35.79
CA LYS A 375 0.53 18.15 35.18
C LYS A 375 -0.04 19.56 35.34
N ALA A 376 0.81 20.58 35.46
CA ALA A 376 0.36 21.95 35.65
C ALA A 376 -0.53 22.41 34.48
N GLY A 377 -1.72 22.93 34.77
CA GLY A 377 -2.72 23.35 33.76
C GLY A 377 -3.53 22.22 33.12
N VAL A 378 -3.30 20.95 33.49
CA VAL A 378 -3.98 19.78 32.87
C VAL A 378 -4.99 19.15 33.84
N VAL A 379 -6.25 19.05 33.40
CA VAL A 379 -7.29 18.23 34.03
C VAL A 379 -7.32 16.85 33.34
N LYS A 380 -7.47 15.78 34.13
CA LYS A 380 -7.59 14.40 33.63
C LYS A 380 -8.93 13.79 34.00
N TYR A 381 -9.52 13.05 33.08
CA TYR A 381 -10.66 12.16 33.27
C TYR A 381 -10.31 10.74 32.84
N ARG A 382 -10.90 9.75 33.50
CA ARG A 382 -10.93 8.35 33.08
C ARG A 382 -12.35 7.99 32.66
N LEU A 383 -12.51 7.47 31.45
CA LEU A 383 -13.78 7.03 30.86
C LEU A 383 -13.78 5.50 30.82
N VAL A 384 -14.67 4.84 31.57
CA VAL A 384 -14.81 3.38 31.61
C VAL A 384 -16.05 3.00 30.81
N MET A 385 -15.84 2.30 29.69
CA MET A 385 -16.84 2.07 28.66
C MET A 385 -17.80 0.92 29.00
N GLU A 386 -18.97 0.87 28.36
CA GLU A 386 -19.92 -0.23 28.50
C GLU A 386 -19.38 -1.56 27.93
N ASP A 387 -18.50 -1.53 26.92
CA ASP A 387 -17.76 -2.72 26.47
C ASP A 387 -16.58 -3.11 27.39
N GLY A 388 -16.28 -2.30 28.41
CA GLY A 388 -15.22 -2.53 29.39
C GLY A 388 -13.85 -1.94 29.02
N ALA A 389 -13.70 -1.35 27.83
CA ALA A 389 -12.51 -0.55 27.52
C ALA A 389 -12.35 0.63 28.50
N THR A 390 -11.13 1.14 28.66
CA THR A 390 -10.86 2.37 29.40
C THR A 390 -10.09 3.36 28.54
N TRP A 391 -10.61 4.60 28.47
CA TRP A 391 -9.95 5.73 27.83
C TRP A 391 -9.55 6.78 28.87
N LEU A 392 -8.46 7.50 28.61
CA LEU A 392 -8.08 8.69 29.34
C LEU A 392 -8.35 9.92 28.47
N LEU A 393 -8.87 10.97 29.10
CA LEU A 393 -9.10 12.27 28.50
C LEU A 393 -8.34 13.32 29.30
N TYR A 394 -7.48 14.08 28.62
CA TYR A 394 -6.70 15.18 29.17
C TYR A 394 -7.22 16.49 28.59
N ALA A 395 -7.39 17.52 29.41
CA ALA A 395 -7.84 18.84 28.97
C ALA A 395 -6.93 19.94 29.53
N THR A 396 -6.50 20.85 28.65
CA THR A 396 -5.57 21.95 28.94
C THR A 396 -6.20 23.27 28.51
N GLY A 397 -6.35 24.22 29.43
CA GLY A 397 -7.03 25.49 29.17
C GLY A 397 -6.14 26.60 28.60
N GLY A 398 -6.77 27.55 27.90
CA GLY A 398 -6.17 28.78 27.37
C GLY A 398 -6.36 28.93 25.86
N ASP A 399 -6.26 30.16 25.35
CA ASP A 399 -6.26 30.44 23.90
C ASP A 399 -5.30 29.50 23.16
N VAL A 400 -5.70 28.94 22.02
CA VAL A 400 -4.92 27.97 21.25
C VAL A 400 -3.55 28.54 20.83
N SER A 401 -3.44 29.85 20.58
CA SER A 401 -2.14 30.52 20.35
C SER A 401 -1.30 30.66 21.63
N ALA A 402 -1.98 30.67 22.78
CA ALA A 402 -1.48 30.93 24.12
C ALA A 402 -1.36 29.69 25.02
N ILE A 403 -1.66 28.46 24.55
CA ILE A 403 -1.48 27.20 25.30
C ILE A 403 -0.09 27.12 25.95
N LYS A 404 0.91 27.75 25.32
CA LYS A 404 2.27 28.02 25.83
C LYS A 404 2.34 28.62 27.25
N ARG A 405 1.26 29.22 27.77
CA ARG A 405 1.17 29.85 29.11
C ARG A 405 0.43 29.04 30.18
N GLY A 406 -0.32 27.98 29.82
CA GLY A 406 -0.98 27.08 30.77
C GLY A 406 -1.93 27.76 31.77
N GLU A 407 -2.90 28.53 31.28
CA GLU A 407 -3.83 29.29 32.12
C GLU A 407 -4.85 28.37 32.86
N PRO A 408 -5.35 28.70 34.07
CA PRO A 408 -6.09 27.76 34.93
C PRO A 408 -7.51 27.32 34.45
N GLY A 409 -7.87 27.51 33.18
CA GLY A 409 -9.18 27.22 32.60
C GLY A 409 -9.44 25.73 32.35
N GLY A 410 -9.42 24.91 33.41
CA GLY A 410 -9.66 23.47 33.32
C GLY A 410 -11.07 23.10 32.84
N LEU A 411 -11.18 22.01 32.06
CA LEU A 411 -12.46 21.51 31.57
C LEU A 411 -13.26 20.83 32.69
N GLU A 412 -14.40 21.41 33.07
CA GLU A 412 -15.38 20.82 33.98
C GLU A 412 -16.52 20.17 33.19
N LEU A 413 -16.62 18.84 33.23
CA LEU A 413 -17.68 18.07 32.55
C LEU A 413 -18.86 17.78 33.50
N GLU A 414 -20.06 17.88 32.96
CA GLU A 414 -21.30 17.36 33.53
C GLU A 414 -21.73 16.11 32.76
N VAL A 415 -21.86 14.98 33.44
CA VAL A 415 -22.22 13.70 32.82
C VAL A 415 -23.74 13.58 32.78
N GLN A 416 -24.29 13.41 31.57
CA GLN A 416 -25.71 13.39 31.27
C GLN A 416 -26.08 12.00 30.73
N GLY A 417 -26.36 11.09 31.66
CA GLY A 417 -26.59 9.67 31.34
C GLY A 417 -25.32 8.93 30.93
N ASN A 418 -25.49 7.79 30.25
CA ASN A 418 -24.41 6.86 29.93
C ASN A 418 -23.64 7.23 28.64
N ASN A 419 -23.98 8.30 27.91
CA ASN A 419 -23.40 8.55 26.58
C ASN A 419 -23.17 10.03 26.17
N VAL A 420 -23.54 11.01 27.00
CA VAL A 420 -23.26 12.44 26.75
C VAL A 420 -22.63 13.10 27.98
N ALA A 421 -21.54 13.83 27.80
CA ALA A 421 -20.94 14.67 28.84
C ALA A 421 -20.66 16.06 28.27
N VAL A 422 -21.20 17.09 28.93
CA VAL A 422 -21.22 18.48 28.43
C VAL A 422 -20.37 19.36 29.34
N ALA A 423 -19.57 20.26 28.77
CA ALA A 423 -18.83 21.23 29.55
C ALA A 423 -19.76 22.19 30.29
N LYS A 424 -19.45 22.51 31.55
CA LYS A 424 -20.25 23.43 32.39
C LYS A 424 -20.16 24.92 31.99
N GLY A 425 -19.39 25.23 30.95
CA GLY A 425 -19.21 26.56 30.41
C GLY A 425 -18.39 26.54 29.11
N SER A 426 -18.13 27.72 28.56
CA SER A 426 -17.30 27.87 27.38
C SER A 426 -15.85 27.47 27.68
N PHE A 427 -15.22 26.75 26.75
CA PHE A 427 -13.85 26.28 26.82
C PHE A 427 -13.11 26.68 25.54
N THR A 428 -11.87 27.13 25.72
CA THR A 428 -10.86 27.29 24.68
C THR A 428 -9.60 26.61 25.18
N GLY A 429 -8.96 25.83 24.32
CA GLY A 429 -7.78 25.04 24.66
C GLY A 429 -7.75 23.70 23.95
N MET A 430 -7.11 22.72 24.57
CA MET A 430 -6.86 21.40 23.99
C MET A 430 -7.53 20.29 24.79
N VAL A 431 -8.10 19.31 24.10
CA VAL A 431 -8.48 18.00 24.63
C VAL A 431 -7.67 16.92 23.92
N GLN A 432 -7.10 15.98 24.66
CA GLN A 432 -6.42 14.80 24.12
C GLN A 432 -7.06 13.53 24.68
N VAL A 433 -7.23 12.49 23.85
CA VAL A 433 -7.76 11.18 24.26
C VAL A 433 -6.84 10.04 23.86
N ALA A 434 -6.70 9.03 24.73
CA ALA A 434 -6.00 7.80 24.43
C ALA A 434 -6.66 6.59 25.09
N LYS A 435 -6.52 5.42 24.44
CA LYS A 435 -6.99 4.14 24.97
C LYS A 435 -5.91 3.52 25.86
N LEU A 436 -6.32 2.95 26.99
CA LEU A 436 -5.46 2.08 27.80
C LEU A 436 -5.51 0.63 27.28
N PRO A 437 -4.38 -0.10 27.34
CA PRO A 437 -4.32 -1.52 26.95
C PRO A 437 -5.18 -2.41 27.86
N GLY A 438 -5.26 -3.71 27.54
CA GLY A 438 -5.88 -4.73 28.39
C GLY A 438 -7.41 -4.84 28.32
N GLY A 439 -8.10 -3.75 27.96
CA GLY A 439 -9.55 -3.75 27.70
C GLY A 439 -10.37 -4.25 28.90
N ALA A 440 -11.42 -5.04 28.64
CA ALA A 440 -12.33 -5.54 29.67
C ALA A 440 -11.75 -6.64 30.58
N ASN A 441 -10.67 -7.32 30.16
CA ASN A 441 -10.25 -8.62 30.72
C ASN A 441 -8.78 -8.68 31.17
N GLY A 442 -8.00 -7.61 31.01
CA GLY A 442 -6.57 -7.59 31.30
C GLY A 442 -6.08 -6.30 31.94
N THR A 443 -5.07 -6.41 32.80
CA THR A 443 -4.39 -5.27 33.45
C THR A 443 -2.95 -5.07 32.94
N GLU A 444 -2.51 -5.87 31.97
CA GLU A 444 -1.18 -5.73 31.35
C GLU A 444 -1.04 -4.36 30.69
N GLY A 445 0.08 -3.68 30.92
CA GLY A 445 0.37 -2.37 30.35
C GLY A 445 -0.43 -1.19 30.91
N VAL A 446 -1.56 -1.40 31.59
CA VAL A 446 -2.50 -0.34 32.00
C VAL A 446 -1.81 0.76 32.81
N ALA A 447 -1.07 0.39 33.85
CA ALA A 447 -0.38 1.33 34.73
C ALA A 447 0.79 2.05 34.05
N ASP A 448 1.52 1.35 33.16
CA ASP A 448 2.62 1.93 32.39
C ASP A 448 2.10 2.91 31.33
N ALA A 449 1.03 2.55 30.63
CA ALA A 449 0.36 3.40 29.63
C ALA A 449 -0.22 4.66 30.28
N GLU A 450 -0.91 4.50 31.41
CA GLU A 450 -1.47 5.65 32.15
C GLU A 450 -0.37 6.59 32.64
N LYS A 451 0.73 6.06 33.21
CA LYS A 451 1.90 6.84 33.60
C LYS A 451 2.59 7.52 32.41
N LEU A 452 2.65 6.84 31.26
CA LEU A 452 3.28 7.33 30.04
C LEU A 452 2.48 8.49 29.41
N TYR A 453 1.16 8.32 29.28
CA TYR A 453 0.26 9.38 28.82
C TYR A 453 0.21 10.54 29.82
N ASP A 454 0.25 10.30 31.14
CA ASP A 454 0.33 11.36 32.15
C ASP A 454 1.58 12.24 32.00
N ALA A 455 2.73 11.64 31.64
CA ALA A 455 3.95 12.39 31.35
C ALA A 455 3.87 13.17 30.02
N ALA A 456 3.34 12.54 28.97
CA ALA A 456 3.31 13.07 27.60
C ALA A 456 2.18 14.07 27.34
N CYS A 457 1.08 14.04 28.10
CA CYS A 457 -0.08 14.91 27.91
C CYS A 457 0.30 16.40 27.90
N GLY A 458 -0.42 17.21 27.13
CA GLY A 458 -0.03 18.59 26.86
C GLY A 458 0.86 18.77 25.63
N THR A 459 1.28 17.70 24.94
CA THR A 459 2.08 17.77 23.70
C THR A 459 1.50 16.80 22.65
N TYR A 460 1.55 17.17 21.37
CA TYR A 460 1.00 16.40 20.25
C TYR A 460 1.83 16.55 18.97
N ALA A 461 1.80 15.53 18.11
CA ALA A 461 2.41 15.57 16.80
C ALA A 461 1.54 16.33 15.80
N THR A 462 2.17 17.01 14.84
CA THR A 462 1.51 17.77 13.77
C THR A 462 2.00 17.43 12.37
N GLY A 463 3.09 16.67 12.25
CA GLY A 463 3.60 16.16 10.99
C GLY A 463 4.83 15.27 11.17
N VAL A 464 5.30 14.72 10.06
CA VAL A 464 6.56 13.97 9.97
C VAL A 464 7.41 14.59 8.86
N GLU A 465 8.69 14.78 9.12
CA GLU A 465 9.69 15.12 8.12
C GLU A 465 10.67 13.96 7.96
N LEU A 466 10.78 13.45 6.74
CA LEU A 466 11.67 12.33 6.40
C LEU A 466 13.09 12.83 6.15
N SER A 467 14.06 12.13 6.71
CA SER A 467 15.49 12.31 6.41
C SER A 467 16.17 10.95 6.32
N GLY A 468 17.21 10.81 5.49
CA GLY A 468 17.83 9.51 5.25
C GLY A 468 19.20 9.55 4.60
N SER A 469 19.90 8.42 4.68
CA SER A 469 21.27 8.24 4.16
C SER A 469 21.53 6.78 3.80
N VAL A 470 22.57 6.52 3.01
CA VAL A 470 23.19 5.19 2.92
C VAL A 470 24.68 5.33 3.21
N ASP A 471 25.17 4.52 4.14
CA ASP A 471 26.59 4.39 4.46
C ASP A 471 27.03 2.93 4.27
N GLY A 472 27.92 2.70 3.29
CA GLY A 472 28.32 1.36 2.86
C GLY A 472 27.14 0.49 2.42
N GLN A 473 26.74 -0.45 3.30
CA GLN A 473 25.64 -1.39 3.10
C GLN A 473 24.43 -1.12 4.02
N THR A 474 24.49 -0.11 4.88
CA THR A 474 23.40 0.27 5.79
C THR A 474 22.69 1.50 5.27
N GLY A 475 21.44 1.34 4.86
CA GLY A 475 20.52 2.44 4.64
C GLY A 475 19.84 2.87 5.93
N ARG A 476 19.55 4.15 6.07
CA ARG A 476 18.82 4.72 7.21
C ARG A 476 17.73 5.65 6.73
N TYR A 477 16.54 5.50 7.31
CA TYR A 477 15.49 6.51 7.23
C TYR A 477 15.07 6.91 8.64
N THR A 478 14.63 8.16 8.79
CA THR A 478 14.35 8.77 10.08
C THR A 478 13.08 9.61 9.98
N PHE A 479 12.15 9.34 10.90
CA PHE A 479 10.97 10.18 11.12
C PHE A 479 11.33 11.25 12.14
N ASN A 480 11.34 12.51 11.71
CA ASN A 480 11.44 13.67 12.59
C ASN A 480 10.01 14.16 12.85
N PHE A 481 9.51 13.98 14.07
CA PHE A 481 8.13 14.33 14.40
C PHE A 481 8.02 15.82 14.74
N GLN A 482 7.31 16.56 13.90
CA GLN A 482 6.94 17.94 14.18
C GLN A 482 5.86 17.97 15.26
N LYS A 483 5.97 18.88 16.24
CA LYS A 483 5.14 18.87 17.45
C LYS A 483 4.76 20.26 17.97
N GLU A 484 3.60 20.33 18.61
CA GLU A 484 3.03 21.53 19.24
C GLU A 484 2.54 21.21 20.67
N GLY A 485 2.13 22.24 21.43
CA GLY A 485 1.48 22.11 22.75
C GLY A 485 2.04 23.02 23.85
N LEU A 486 2.02 22.52 25.09
CA LEU A 486 2.56 23.18 26.29
C LEU A 486 4.06 23.46 26.18
N SER A 487 4.46 24.58 26.79
CA SER A 487 5.86 25.01 26.91
C SER A 487 6.76 24.07 27.73
N THR A 488 6.21 23.04 28.37
CA THR A 488 6.95 22.01 29.12
C THR A 488 7.75 21.03 28.24
N ASN A 489 7.69 21.17 26.90
CA ASN A 489 8.49 20.43 25.91
C ASN A 489 8.64 18.93 26.20
N SER A 490 7.52 18.24 26.46
CA SER A 490 7.54 16.81 26.70
C SER A 490 7.83 16.05 25.40
N SER A 491 8.52 14.92 25.48
CA SER A 491 8.72 14.04 24.33
C SER A 491 7.38 13.43 23.90
N LEU A 492 7.19 13.27 22.60
CA LEU A 492 6.04 12.58 22.05
C LEU A 492 6.00 11.10 22.48
N VAL A 493 4.79 10.57 22.49
CA VAL A 493 4.49 9.14 22.56
C VAL A 493 3.79 8.79 21.26
N MET A 494 4.43 7.93 20.47
CA MET A 494 3.97 7.51 19.15
C MET A 494 3.99 5.97 19.08
N PHE A 495 3.11 5.36 18.29
CA PHE A 495 2.94 3.92 18.15
C PHE A 495 3.66 3.36 16.92
N ALA A 496 4.54 2.40 17.12
CA ALA A 496 5.33 1.78 16.06
C ALA A 496 4.75 0.42 15.65
N LEU A 497 4.46 0.26 14.35
CA LEU A 497 4.10 -1.03 13.76
C LEU A 497 5.24 -2.08 13.90
N PRO A 498 4.95 -3.40 13.83
CA PRO A 498 5.95 -4.46 14.01
C PRO A 498 7.18 -4.33 13.10
N HIS A 499 7.00 -3.93 11.83
CA HIS A 499 8.13 -3.82 10.90
C HIS A 499 9.12 -2.70 11.27
N HIS A 500 8.66 -1.59 11.86
CA HIS A 500 9.53 -0.54 12.42
C HIS A 500 10.36 -1.08 13.60
N GLN A 501 9.72 -1.83 14.49
CA GLN A 501 10.40 -2.44 15.65
C GLN A 501 11.50 -3.42 15.21
N ALA A 502 11.31 -4.09 14.06
CA ALA A 502 12.28 -5.00 13.46
C ALA A 502 13.44 -4.31 12.71
N SER A 503 13.38 -3.00 12.49
CA SER A 503 14.45 -2.20 11.85
C SER A 503 14.95 -1.01 12.70
N PHE A 504 14.43 -0.78 13.90
CA PHE A 504 14.90 0.33 14.75
C PHE A 504 16.40 0.27 15.05
N SER A 505 17.07 1.42 14.88
CA SER A 505 18.42 1.64 15.41
C SER A 505 18.46 1.42 16.91
N SER A 506 19.62 1.07 17.47
CA SER A 506 19.77 0.80 18.91
C SER A 506 19.26 1.94 19.81
N ASP A 507 19.48 3.20 19.42
CA ASP A 507 18.95 4.39 20.11
C ASP A 507 17.42 4.46 20.05
N THR A 508 16.78 4.11 18.93
CA THR A 508 15.31 4.07 18.82
C THR A 508 14.72 2.89 19.59
N ALA A 509 15.35 1.72 19.49
CA ALA A 509 14.93 0.51 20.22
C ALA A 509 14.97 0.72 21.74
N SER A 510 15.92 1.51 22.26
CA SER A 510 16.02 1.86 23.69
C SER A 510 14.82 2.67 24.22
N LYS A 511 14.05 3.31 23.32
CA LYS A 511 12.91 4.19 23.64
C LYS A 511 11.55 3.47 23.59
N VAL A 512 11.53 2.19 23.22
CA VAL A 512 10.31 1.37 23.11
C VAL A 512 9.80 1.02 24.50
N VAL A 513 8.48 1.12 24.72
CA VAL A 513 7.81 0.75 25.97
C VAL A 513 7.00 -0.53 25.75
N PRO A 514 7.61 -1.74 25.83
CA PRO A 514 7.01 -2.98 25.36
C PRO A 514 5.79 -3.46 26.16
N SER A 515 5.48 -2.86 27.31
CA SER A 515 4.23 -3.09 28.04
C SER A 515 3.06 -2.29 27.48
N VAL A 516 3.30 -1.17 26.80
CA VAL A 516 2.26 -0.30 26.23
C VAL A 516 2.01 -0.70 24.77
N LYS A 517 1.03 -1.59 24.58
CA LYS A 517 0.65 -2.17 23.29
C LYS A 517 -0.80 -1.85 22.94
N LEU A 518 -1.09 -1.63 21.67
CA LEU A 518 -2.45 -1.53 21.14
C LEU A 518 -2.56 -2.30 19.83
N ASP A 519 -3.69 -2.98 19.63
CA ASP A 519 -3.96 -3.68 18.37
C ASP A 519 -4.08 -2.69 17.21
N THR A 520 -3.66 -3.11 16.02
CA THR A 520 -4.06 -2.46 14.78
C THR A 520 -5.11 -3.31 14.09
N THR A 521 -5.78 -2.77 13.08
CA THR A 521 -6.77 -3.51 12.28
C THR A 521 -6.11 -4.60 11.42
N THR A 522 -5.04 -4.28 10.68
CA THR A 522 -4.40 -5.18 9.68
C THR A 522 -2.88 -5.27 9.73
N LYS A 523 -2.23 -4.68 10.74
CA LYS A 523 -0.76 -4.55 10.86
C LYS A 523 -0.20 -5.17 12.14
N GLY A 524 -0.90 -6.15 12.73
CA GLY A 524 -0.51 -6.78 14.00
C GLY A 524 -0.67 -5.83 15.20
N VAL A 525 0.24 -5.93 16.18
CA VAL A 525 0.21 -5.14 17.42
C VAL A 525 1.22 -3.99 17.35
N ALA A 526 0.76 -2.76 17.54
CA ALA A 526 1.62 -1.59 17.64
C ALA A 526 2.11 -1.38 19.09
N VAL A 527 3.32 -0.86 19.24
CA VAL A 527 3.97 -0.65 20.56
C VAL A 527 4.37 0.81 20.70
N ALA A 528 4.16 1.40 21.88
CA ALA A 528 4.52 2.79 22.12
C ALA A 528 6.04 3.01 22.18
N VAL A 529 6.50 4.15 21.67
CA VAL A 529 7.90 4.59 21.66
C VAL A 529 7.95 6.06 22.07
N VAL A 530 8.90 6.41 22.95
CA VAL A 530 9.02 7.75 23.53
C VAL A 530 10.10 8.56 22.84
N GLY A 531 9.71 9.59 22.08
CA GLY A 531 10.68 10.46 21.44
C GLY A 531 10.13 11.23 20.26
N ASP A 532 10.78 12.36 19.98
CA ASP A 532 10.44 13.26 18.87
C ASP A 532 11.14 12.85 17.55
N GLN A 533 11.92 11.77 17.58
CA GLN A 533 12.62 11.22 16.42
C GLN A 533 12.77 9.69 16.54
N TRP A 534 12.49 8.98 15.45
CA TRP A 534 12.79 7.56 15.25
C TRP A 534 13.73 7.38 14.06
N THR A 535 14.78 6.59 14.23
CA THR A 535 15.64 6.12 13.13
C THR A 535 15.54 4.61 12.97
N MET A 536 15.37 4.18 11.72
CA MET A 536 15.34 2.80 11.25
C MET A 536 16.56 2.53 10.37
N GLU A 537 17.07 1.31 10.41
CA GLU A 537 18.27 0.84 9.70
C GLU A 537 17.91 -0.40 8.87
N GLU A 538 18.27 -0.39 7.58
CA GLU A 538 18.00 -1.46 6.62
C GLU A 538 19.29 -1.93 5.94
N ASP A 539 19.39 -3.24 5.68
CA ASP A 539 20.45 -3.81 4.85
C ASP A 539 20.14 -3.61 3.36
N VAL A 540 20.82 -2.63 2.76
CA VAL A 540 20.64 -2.29 1.33
C VAL A 540 21.60 -3.05 0.41
N SER A 541 22.45 -3.94 0.95
CA SER A 541 23.44 -4.69 0.15
C SER A 541 22.80 -5.51 -0.96
N LYS A 542 21.70 -6.21 -0.65
CA LYS A 542 20.98 -7.07 -1.58
C LYS A 542 20.37 -6.28 -2.73
N PRO A 543 19.51 -5.25 -2.53
CA PRO A 543 19.09 -4.35 -3.61
C PRO A 543 20.25 -3.74 -4.40
N MET A 544 21.31 -3.25 -3.74
CA MET A 544 22.45 -2.66 -4.46
C MET A 544 23.24 -3.66 -5.33
N SER A 545 23.14 -4.96 -5.06
CA SER A 545 23.73 -6.01 -5.91
C SER A 545 22.88 -6.41 -7.12
N MET A 546 21.67 -5.84 -7.27
CA MET A 546 20.76 -6.13 -8.38
C MET A 546 21.16 -5.40 -9.66
N GLY A 547 20.71 -5.97 -10.78
CA GLY A 547 20.77 -5.44 -12.13
C GLY A 547 19.74 -6.17 -13.00
N PHE A 548 19.71 -5.86 -14.29
CA PHE A 548 18.66 -6.33 -15.20
C PHE A 548 18.51 -7.86 -15.37
N VAL A 549 19.60 -8.62 -15.22
CA VAL A 549 19.64 -10.08 -15.42
C VAL A 549 19.15 -10.85 -14.18
N PRO A 550 18.74 -12.14 -14.30
CA PRO A 550 18.33 -12.95 -13.16
C PRO A 550 19.28 -12.87 -11.96
N TRP A 551 18.74 -12.81 -10.75
CA TRP A 551 19.49 -12.51 -9.54
C TRP A 551 19.14 -13.47 -8.40
N THR A 552 20.09 -13.73 -7.50
CA THR A 552 19.89 -14.48 -6.26
C THR A 552 20.54 -13.78 -5.08
N PRO A 553 20.04 -13.95 -3.84
CA PRO A 553 20.70 -13.44 -2.64
C PRO A 553 22.07 -14.09 -2.39
N GLU A 554 22.33 -15.26 -2.99
CA GLU A 554 23.56 -16.04 -2.80
C GLU A 554 24.67 -15.71 -3.81
N ALA A 555 24.33 -15.49 -5.09
CA ALA A 555 25.30 -15.29 -6.18
C ALA A 555 25.23 -13.90 -6.84
N GLY A 556 24.27 -13.05 -6.45
CA GLY A 556 24.01 -11.78 -7.12
C GLY A 556 23.45 -11.98 -8.53
N SER A 557 23.82 -11.09 -9.45
CA SER A 557 23.39 -11.09 -10.86
C SER A 557 24.07 -12.20 -11.69
N ILE A 558 23.28 -13.14 -12.21
CA ILE A 558 23.74 -14.32 -12.96
C ILE A 558 23.69 -14.03 -14.47
N LYS A 559 24.85 -14.06 -15.13
CA LYS A 559 25.00 -13.82 -16.58
C LYS A 559 25.42 -15.04 -17.39
N THR A 560 25.69 -16.16 -16.74
CA THR A 560 26.27 -17.37 -17.36
C THR A 560 25.39 -18.59 -17.11
N ILE A 561 24.91 -19.16 -18.21
CA ILE A 561 24.21 -20.45 -18.30
C ILE A 561 24.95 -21.32 -19.34
N SER A 562 24.67 -22.62 -19.41
CA SER A 562 25.33 -23.52 -20.37
C SER A 562 24.93 -23.22 -21.81
N ASP A 563 25.82 -23.58 -22.74
CA ASP A 563 25.58 -23.36 -24.16
C ASP A 563 24.40 -24.20 -24.70
N SER A 564 24.05 -25.30 -24.01
CA SER A 564 22.86 -26.10 -24.30
C SER A 564 21.56 -25.37 -23.93
N ALA A 565 21.55 -24.64 -22.80
CA ALA A 565 20.44 -23.77 -22.43
C ALA A 565 20.36 -22.56 -23.37
N LYS A 566 21.50 -21.93 -23.70
CA LYS A 566 21.55 -20.77 -24.61
C LYS A 566 20.93 -21.07 -25.97
N GLU A 567 21.34 -22.15 -26.64
CA GLU A 567 20.87 -22.44 -28.00
C GLU A 567 19.36 -22.77 -28.04
N TYR A 568 18.84 -23.40 -26.97
CA TYR A 568 17.39 -23.60 -26.81
C TYR A 568 16.65 -22.26 -26.61
N ILE A 569 17.10 -21.43 -25.66
CA ILE A 569 16.48 -20.12 -25.38
C ILE A 569 16.55 -19.22 -26.61
N LYS A 570 17.67 -19.20 -27.32
CA LYS A 570 17.87 -18.51 -28.60
C LYS A 570 16.85 -18.93 -29.66
N THR A 571 16.55 -20.22 -29.76
CA THR A 571 15.51 -20.74 -30.67
C THR A 571 14.10 -20.26 -30.28
N VAL A 572 13.84 -20.03 -29.00
CA VAL A 572 12.58 -19.42 -28.52
C VAL A 572 12.58 -17.92 -28.78
N ALA A 573 13.67 -17.21 -28.48
CA ALA A 573 13.83 -15.77 -28.69
C ALA A 573 13.70 -15.37 -30.15
N GLN A 574 14.25 -16.16 -31.09
CA GLN A 574 14.06 -15.96 -32.53
C GLN A 574 12.58 -16.01 -32.93
N LYS A 575 11.77 -16.87 -32.28
CA LYS A 575 10.32 -16.93 -32.51
C LYS A 575 9.64 -15.73 -31.88
N GLU A 576 9.90 -15.43 -30.60
CA GLU A 576 9.25 -14.30 -29.91
C GLU A 576 9.59 -12.94 -30.55
N LEU A 577 10.82 -12.70 -31.02
CA LEU A 577 11.27 -11.40 -31.57
C LEU A 577 11.24 -11.27 -33.10
N LEU A 578 11.55 -12.34 -33.85
CA LEU A 578 11.90 -12.25 -35.29
C LEU A 578 11.06 -13.15 -36.22
N GLY A 579 10.07 -13.86 -35.69
CA GLY A 579 9.27 -14.79 -36.50
C GLY A 579 8.44 -14.09 -37.58
N THR A 580 8.79 -14.27 -38.86
CA THR A 580 7.93 -13.84 -39.97
C THR A 580 6.58 -14.54 -39.89
N SER A 581 5.49 -13.77 -39.93
CA SER A 581 4.08 -14.21 -39.81
C SER A 581 3.68 -15.08 -38.60
N GLN A 582 4.60 -15.38 -37.67
CA GLN A 582 4.35 -16.15 -36.45
C GLN A 582 5.06 -15.62 -35.18
N GLY A 583 5.83 -14.54 -35.28
CA GLY A 583 6.45 -13.88 -34.13
C GLY A 583 5.49 -12.97 -33.36
N GLN A 584 5.89 -12.50 -32.19
CA GLN A 584 5.08 -11.56 -31.43
C GLN A 584 5.19 -10.16 -32.05
N ASP A 585 4.06 -9.61 -32.51
CA ASP A 585 3.98 -8.25 -33.02
C ASP A 585 4.16 -7.25 -31.85
N ILE A 586 5.38 -6.75 -31.69
CA ILE A 586 5.75 -5.79 -30.65
C ILE A 586 4.92 -4.51 -30.75
N LEU A 587 4.66 -4.02 -31.97
CA LEU A 587 4.01 -2.74 -32.18
C LEU A 587 2.51 -2.80 -31.88
N ASN A 588 1.83 -3.88 -32.27
CA ASN A 588 0.41 -4.11 -32.00
C ASN A 588 0.15 -4.53 -30.54
N GLN A 589 0.98 -5.41 -29.97
CA GLN A 589 0.79 -5.82 -28.57
C GLN A 589 1.01 -4.66 -27.58
N THR A 590 1.84 -3.68 -27.94
CA THR A 590 2.03 -2.45 -27.17
C THR A 590 1.07 -1.31 -27.53
N ASP A 591 0.07 -1.55 -28.41
CA ASP A 591 -0.98 -0.57 -28.73
C ASP A 591 -2.28 -0.91 -27.98
N GLN A 592 -2.28 -0.69 -26.67
CA GLN A 592 -3.41 -1.01 -25.81
C GLN A 592 -4.16 0.25 -25.35
N PRO A 593 -5.50 0.21 -25.22
CA PRO A 593 -6.32 1.28 -24.61
C PRO A 593 -6.18 1.31 -23.07
N SER A 594 -4.97 1.10 -22.57
CA SER A 594 -4.66 1.03 -21.13
C SER A 594 -3.16 1.22 -20.90
N MET A 595 -2.80 2.04 -19.91
CA MET A 595 -1.42 2.14 -19.43
C MET A 595 -0.96 0.82 -18.82
N TYR A 596 -1.82 0.09 -18.09
CA TYR A 596 -1.48 -1.21 -17.50
C TYR A 596 -1.05 -2.24 -18.56
N PHE A 597 -1.92 -2.55 -19.51
CA PHE A 597 -1.65 -3.61 -20.49
C PHE A 597 -0.55 -3.21 -21.49
N GLY A 598 -0.49 -1.94 -21.90
CA GLY A 598 0.60 -1.42 -22.71
C GLY A 598 1.95 -1.50 -22.00
N GLY A 599 2.00 -1.12 -20.72
CA GLY A 599 3.18 -1.25 -19.87
C GLY A 599 3.64 -2.71 -19.73
N LYS A 600 2.73 -3.63 -19.41
CA LYS A 600 3.03 -5.08 -19.33
C LYS A 600 3.63 -5.62 -20.63
N ALA A 601 3.08 -5.23 -21.78
CA ALA A 601 3.63 -5.63 -23.08
C ALA A 601 5.04 -5.06 -23.32
N LEU A 602 5.26 -3.77 -23.04
CA LEU A 602 6.57 -3.12 -23.17
C LEU A 602 7.64 -3.79 -22.27
N ALA A 603 7.31 -4.02 -21.00
CA ALA A 603 8.23 -4.61 -20.02
C ALA A 603 8.56 -6.09 -20.31
N LYS A 604 7.60 -6.86 -20.85
CA LYS A 604 7.85 -8.21 -21.39
C LYS A 604 8.95 -8.18 -22.46
N PHE A 605 8.81 -7.33 -23.47
CA PHE A 605 9.80 -7.24 -24.55
C PHE A 605 11.13 -6.71 -24.02
N ALA A 606 11.12 -5.76 -23.08
CA ALA A 606 12.34 -5.31 -22.40
C ALA A 606 13.08 -6.48 -21.70
N ALA A 607 12.37 -7.35 -20.97
CA ALA A 607 12.96 -8.54 -20.33
C ALA A 607 13.50 -9.57 -21.35
N ILE A 608 12.82 -9.77 -22.48
CA ILE A 608 13.34 -10.59 -23.60
C ILE A 608 14.68 -10.02 -24.09
N LEU A 609 14.75 -8.71 -24.36
CA LEU A 609 15.97 -8.08 -24.89
C LEU A 609 17.14 -8.16 -23.92
N VAL A 610 16.90 -8.02 -22.61
CA VAL A 610 17.92 -8.25 -21.58
C VAL A 610 18.45 -9.67 -21.63
N ALA A 611 17.58 -10.69 -21.68
CA ALA A 611 18.03 -12.08 -21.77
C ALA A 611 18.87 -12.33 -23.03
N VAL A 612 18.38 -11.89 -24.20
CA VAL A 612 19.04 -12.09 -25.50
C VAL A 612 20.39 -11.37 -25.57
N ASN A 613 20.50 -10.15 -25.03
CA ASN A 613 21.74 -9.38 -25.04
C ASN A 613 22.75 -9.81 -23.96
N ASP A 614 22.33 -9.82 -22.69
CA ASP A 614 23.23 -9.90 -21.53
C ASP A 614 23.50 -11.33 -21.04
N VAL A 615 22.68 -12.33 -21.43
CA VAL A 615 22.82 -13.74 -21.00
C VAL A 615 23.11 -14.68 -22.17
N LEU A 616 22.49 -14.47 -23.34
CA LEU A 616 22.79 -15.25 -24.55
C LEU A 616 23.99 -14.69 -25.33
N GLY A 617 24.17 -13.36 -25.35
CA GLY A 617 25.18 -12.67 -26.16
C GLY A 617 24.77 -12.43 -27.63
N GLU A 618 23.50 -12.60 -27.97
CA GLU A 618 22.96 -12.53 -29.33
C GLU A 618 22.63 -11.07 -29.73
N THR A 619 23.64 -10.19 -29.71
CA THR A 619 23.50 -8.73 -29.83
C THR A 619 22.76 -8.27 -31.08
N ASP A 620 22.94 -8.94 -32.22
CA ASP A 620 22.28 -8.61 -33.49
C ASP A 620 20.78 -8.96 -33.49
N MET A 621 20.38 -9.95 -32.68
CA MET A 621 18.97 -10.29 -32.45
C MET A 621 18.34 -9.28 -31.49
N ALA A 622 19.03 -8.99 -30.38
CA ALA A 622 18.61 -7.98 -29.42
C ALA A 622 18.41 -6.61 -30.10
N LYS A 623 19.34 -6.18 -30.96
CA LYS A 623 19.24 -4.91 -31.68
C LYS A 623 17.97 -4.80 -32.53
N LYS A 624 17.61 -5.84 -33.29
CA LYS A 624 16.42 -5.85 -34.15
C LYS A 624 15.11 -5.75 -33.36
N GLY A 625 15.05 -6.34 -32.16
CA GLY A 625 13.92 -6.17 -31.26
C GLY A 625 13.95 -4.83 -30.51
N LEU A 626 15.14 -4.32 -30.16
CA LEU A 626 15.34 -3.02 -29.53
C LEU A 626 14.89 -1.87 -30.43
N ASP A 627 15.18 -1.93 -31.73
CA ASP A 627 14.76 -0.91 -32.69
C ASP A 627 13.22 -0.86 -32.83
N GLN A 628 12.52 -2.01 -32.73
CA GLN A 628 11.05 -2.05 -32.64
C GLN A 628 10.52 -1.56 -31.27
N LEU A 629 11.15 -1.96 -30.16
CA LEU A 629 10.73 -1.55 -28.82
C LEU A 629 10.90 -0.04 -28.60
N LYS A 630 11.91 0.58 -29.22
CA LYS A 630 12.06 2.03 -29.30
C LYS A 630 10.86 2.69 -29.98
N VAL A 631 10.43 2.20 -31.15
CA VAL A 631 9.24 2.72 -31.86
C VAL A 631 7.97 2.55 -31.01
N ALA A 632 7.79 1.38 -30.38
CA ALA A 632 6.69 1.12 -29.46
C ALA A 632 6.68 2.09 -28.27
N PHE A 633 7.84 2.41 -27.69
CA PHE A 633 7.96 3.37 -26.58
C PHE A 633 7.81 4.84 -27.06
N THR A 634 8.27 5.16 -28.28
CA THR A 634 8.11 6.50 -28.88
C THR A 634 6.64 6.91 -28.97
N ARG A 635 5.73 5.98 -29.30
CA ARG A 635 4.27 6.19 -29.21
C ARG A 635 3.87 6.82 -27.86
N TYR A 636 4.43 6.33 -26.75
CA TYR A 636 4.11 6.81 -25.40
C TYR A 636 4.86 8.09 -25.02
N SER A 637 6.14 8.24 -25.38
CA SER A 637 6.89 9.47 -25.05
C SER A 637 6.45 10.70 -25.86
N GLU A 638 5.98 10.47 -27.10
CA GLU A 638 5.31 11.50 -27.92
C GLU A 638 3.80 11.59 -27.64
N ASN A 639 3.29 10.77 -26.72
CA ASN A 639 1.93 10.80 -26.16
C ASN A 639 0.80 10.56 -27.19
N GLN A 640 1.04 9.61 -28.09
CA GLN A 640 0.19 9.22 -29.24
C GLN A 640 -0.60 7.92 -28.99
N GLN A 641 -0.52 7.31 -27.80
CA GLN A 641 -1.32 6.14 -27.44
C GLN A 641 -2.83 6.48 -27.34
N GLN A 642 -3.69 5.45 -27.40
CA GLN A 642 -5.15 5.59 -27.54
C GLN A 642 -5.81 6.45 -26.44
N TYR A 643 -5.26 6.46 -25.23
CA TYR A 643 -5.57 7.44 -24.19
C TYR A 643 -4.28 8.19 -23.78
N PRO A 644 -4.03 9.40 -24.34
CA PRO A 644 -2.89 10.22 -23.98
C PRO A 644 -2.83 10.50 -22.48
N LEU A 645 -1.63 10.68 -21.94
CA LEU A 645 -1.42 11.20 -20.59
C LEU A 645 -1.66 12.70 -20.56
N VAL A 646 -2.23 13.21 -19.47
CA VAL A 646 -2.39 14.65 -19.21
C VAL A 646 -1.80 14.98 -17.83
N TYR A 647 -1.29 16.20 -17.66
CA TYR A 647 -0.89 16.69 -16.34
C TYR A 647 -2.08 17.38 -15.69
N ASP A 648 -2.68 16.70 -14.71
CA ASP A 648 -3.79 17.23 -13.92
C ASP A 648 -3.31 18.30 -12.93
N GLN A 649 -3.76 19.53 -13.17
CA GLN A 649 -3.47 20.70 -12.32
C GLN A 649 -4.35 20.76 -11.05
N SER A 650 -5.36 19.88 -10.93
CA SER A 650 -6.13 19.71 -9.70
C SER A 650 -5.37 18.84 -8.70
N TRP A 651 -5.03 17.61 -9.06
CA TRP A 651 -4.21 16.67 -8.29
C TRP A 651 -2.76 17.17 -8.09
N GLY A 652 -2.16 17.69 -9.16
CA GLY A 652 -0.71 17.79 -9.29
C GLY A 652 -0.15 16.39 -9.59
N GLY A 653 -0.24 15.98 -10.85
CA GLY A 653 0.18 14.65 -11.28
C GLY A 653 -0.07 14.35 -12.74
N ILE A 654 0.42 13.20 -13.21
CA ILE A 654 0.23 12.71 -14.58
C ILE A 654 -0.77 11.55 -14.58
N VAL A 655 -1.82 11.65 -15.39
CA VAL A 655 -2.96 10.73 -15.41
C VAL A 655 -3.38 10.37 -16.84
N SER A 656 -3.90 9.15 -17.05
CA SER A 656 -4.52 8.72 -18.31
C SER A 656 -5.75 9.57 -18.66
N SER A 657 -5.92 9.97 -19.93
CA SER A 657 -7.08 10.74 -20.38
C SER A 657 -8.40 9.95 -20.37
N ALA A 658 -8.34 8.64 -20.14
CA ALA A 658 -9.43 7.70 -20.39
C ALA A 658 -10.77 8.09 -19.75
N SER A 659 -10.80 8.50 -18.46
CA SER A 659 -12.05 8.94 -17.82
C SER A 659 -12.59 10.27 -18.36
N TYR A 660 -11.72 11.16 -18.85
CA TYR A 660 -12.16 12.40 -19.50
C TYR A 660 -12.79 12.15 -20.88
N THR A 661 -12.34 11.09 -21.58
CA THR A 661 -12.88 10.70 -22.89
C THR A 661 -14.17 9.86 -22.77
N THR A 662 -14.27 9.01 -21.75
CA THR A 662 -15.36 8.02 -21.62
C THR A 662 -16.45 8.41 -20.61
N GLY A 663 -16.13 9.22 -19.60
CA GLY A 663 -16.99 9.48 -18.44
C GLY A 663 -17.04 8.36 -17.40
N ASP A 664 -16.35 7.24 -17.62
CA ASP A 664 -16.23 6.15 -16.64
C ASP A 664 -15.05 6.42 -15.71
N ALA A 665 -15.23 6.21 -14.40
CA ALA A 665 -14.18 6.37 -13.40
C ALA A 665 -13.32 5.11 -13.19
N GLY A 666 -13.79 3.94 -13.65
CA GLY A 666 -13.07 2.65 -13.53
C GLY A 666 -12.23 2.27 -14.76
N VAL A 667 -12.32 3.03 -15.85
CA VAL A 667 -11.54 2.78 -17.08
C VAL A 667 -10.03 2.91 -16.81
N ASP A 668 -9.23 2.10 -17.49
CA ASP A 668 -7.78 1.97 -17.24
C ASP A 668 -7.49 1.78 -15.74
N PHE A 669 -8.26 0.90 -15.09
CA PHE A 669 -8.22 0.57 -13.65
C PHE A 669 -8.44 1.76 -12.69
N GLY A 670 -8.98 2.87 -13.20
CA GLY A 670 -9.11 4.12 -12.45
C GLY A 670 -7.83 4.94 -12.40
N ASN A 671 -6.91 4.75 -13.35
CA ASN A 671 -5.68 5.52 -13.46
C ASN A 671 -5.94 7.04 -13.54
N THR A 672 -7.04 7.49 -14.16
CA THR A 672 -7.39 8.92 -14.12
C THR A 672 -7.60 9.43 -12.68
N TYR A 673 -8.13 8.59 -11.79
CA TYR A 673 -8.39 8.87 -10.38
C TYR A 673 -7.20 8.52 -9.47
N TYR A 674 -5.99 8.40 -10.01
CA TYR A 674 -4.75 8.05 -9.29
C TYR A 674 -4.69 6.62 -8.71
N ASN A 675 -5.53 5.68 -9.17
CA ASN A 675 -5.27 4.27 -8.88
C ASN A 675 -3.99 3.80 -9.58
N ASP A 676 -3.23 2.92 -8.92
CA ASP A 676 -2.32 1.96 -9.57
C ASP A 676 -1.14 2.58 -10.36
N HIS A 677 -0.84 3.87 -10.16
CA HIS A 677 0.25 4.59 -10.82
C HIS A 677 1.61 3.90 -10.68
N HIS A 678 1.90 3.31 -9.52
CA HIS A 678 3.13 2.56 -9.28
C HIS A 678 3.20 1.25 -10.09
N PHE A 679 2.11 0.49 -10.18
CA PHE A 679 2.06 -0.68 -11.06
C PHE A 679 2.20 -0.26 -12.53
N HIS A 680 1.32 0.65 -12.98
CA HIS A 680 1.22 1.10 -14.37
C HIS A 680 2.54 1.70 -14.84
N TYR A 681 3.02 2.75 -14.16
CA TYR A 681 4.19 3.51 -14.59
C TYR A 681 5.50 2.79 -14.26
N GLY A 682 5.52 1.89 -13.27
CA GLY A 682 6.66 1.00 -12.99
C GLY A 682 7.11 0.22 -14.23
N TYR A 683 6.17 -0.28 -15.03
CA TYR A 683 6.48 -0.97 -16.28
C TYR A 683 7.14 -0.07 -17.35
N PHE A 684 6.73 1.19 -17.46
CA PHE A 684 7.35 2.16 -18.38
C PHE A 684 8.72 2.61 -17.89
N ILE A 685 8.88 2.81 -16.58
CA ILE A 685 10.17 3.15 -15.95
C ILE A 685 11.17 2.00 -16.15
N TYR A 686 10.76 0.74 -15.95
CA TYR A 686 11.59 -0.43 -16.23
C TYR A 686 11.96 -0.54 -17.71
N THR A 687 11.00 -0.31 -18.62
CA THR A 687 11.27 -0.32 -20.06
C THR A 687 12.27 0.77 -20.44
N GLY A 688 12.09 2.00 -19.96
CA GLY A 688 13.02 3.10 -20.17
C GLY A 688 14.43 2.81 -19.62
N ALA A 689 14.52 2.14 -18.47
CA ALA A 689 15.79 1.69 -17.91
C ALA A 689 16.49 0.64 -18.79
N VAL A 690 15.75 -0.32 -19.36
CA VAL A 690 16.30 -1.30 -20.32
C VAL A 690 16.73 -0.63 -21.62
N LEU A 691 15.93 0.30 -22.17
CA LEU A 691 16.30 1.06 -23.36
C LEU A 691 17.59 1.86 -23.13
N ALA A 692 17.74 2.50 -21.97
CA ALA A 692 18.93 3.24 -21.57
C ALA A 692 20.16 2.34 -21.29
N HIS A 693 19.95 1.12 -20.77
CA HIS A 693 21.02 0.14 -20.53
C HIS A 693 21.57 -0.46 -21.82
N LEU A 694 20.68 -0.87 -22.73
CA LEU A 694 21.04 -1.48 -24.02
C LEU A 694 21.51 -0.43 -25.05
N ASP A 695 21.01 0.80 -24.97
CA ASP A 695 21.48 1.95 -25.76
C ASP A 695 21.56 3.23 -24.91
N PRO A 696 22.71 3.52 -24.29
CA PRO A 696 22.91 4.75 -23.51
C PRO A 696 22.72 6.06 -24.30
N SER A 697 22.72 6.03 -25.65
CA SER A 697 22.40 7.22 -26.44
C SER A 697 20.90 7.54 -26.45
N TRP A 698 20.04 6.54 -26.23
CA TRP A 698 18.59 6.73 -26.14
C TRP A 698 18.19 7.63 -24.95
N ALA A 699 18.84 7.45 -23.79
CA ALA A 699 18.65 8.30 -22.61
C ALA A 699 19.38 9.65 -22.69
N SER A 700 20.25 9.84 -23.69
CA SER A 700 20.85 11.16 -23.99
C SER A 700 19.87 12.08 -24.74
N SER A 701 18.71 11.57 -25.19
CA SER A 701 17.61 12.39 -25.68
C SER A 701 16.85 13.04 -24.52
N ALA A 702 16.81 14.38 -24.52
CA ALA A 702 16.14 15.15 -23.47
C ALA A 702 14.64 14.82 -23.36
N SER A 703 13.94 14.53 -24.46
CA SER A 703 12.52 14.16 -24.43
C SER A 703 12.27 12.81 -23.76
N ASN A 704 13.08 11.80 -24.09
CA ASN A 704 12.99 10.47 -23.48
C ASN A 704 13.30 10.54 -21.98
N LEU A 705 14.37 11.25 -21.61
CA LEU A 705 14.80 11.44 -20.23
C LEU A 705 13.73 12.19 -19.42
N ALA A 706 13.16 13.27 -19.96
CA ALA A 706 12.10 14.04 -19.31
C ALA A 706 10.80 13.25 -19.14
N TYR A 707 10.41 12.43 -20.14
CA TYR A 707 9.22 11.58 -20.07
C TYR A 707 9.34 10.50 -18.99
N VAL A 708 10.45 9.76 -18.95
CA VAL A 708 10.63 8.75 -17.89
C VAL A 708 10.79 9.42 -16.52
N ASN A 709 11.52 10.54 -16.43
CA ASN A 709 11.65 11.27 -15.17
C ASN A 709 10.31 11.86 -14.67
N SER A 710 9.38 12.25 -15.53
CA SER A 710 8.07 12.75 -15.09
C SER A 710 7.19 11.63 -14.49
N LEU A 711 7.22 10.43 -15.07
CA LEU A 711 6.60 9.24 -14.47
C LEU A 711 7.24 8.86 -13.13
N VAL A 712 8.58 8.94 -13.02
CA VAL A 712 9.32 8.72 -11.75
C VAL A 712 8.94 9.77 -10.70
N ARG A 713 8.79 11.03 -11.08
CA ARG A 713 8.36 12.11 -10.17
C ARG A 713 6.95 11.88 -9.66
N ASP A 714 6.03 11.41 -10.51
CA ASP A 714 4.65 11.16 -10.10
C ASP A 714 4.53 10.12 -8.98
N VAL A 715 5.28 9.01 -9.05
CA VAL A 715 5.22 7.95 -8.04
C VAL A 715 6.19 8.15 -6.86
N ALA A 716 7.33 8.80 -7.09
CA ALA A 716 8.48 8.80 -6.17
C ALA A 716 9.23 10.14 -6.03
N ASN A 717 8.58 11.28 -6.28
CA ASN A 717 9.11 12.59 -5.85
C ASN A 717 9.46 12.54 -4.34
N PRO A 718 10.69 12.88 -3.92
CA PRO A 718 11.06 12.86 -2.50
C PRO A 718 10.51 14.02 -1.67
N SER A 719 10.19 15.16 -2.29
CA SER A 719 9.88 16.39 -1.58
C SER A 719 9.06 17.35 -2.44
N SER A 720 7.79 17.52 -2.09
CA SER A 720 6.88 18.50 -2.70
C SER A 720 7.25 19.97 -2.42
N SER A 721 8.24 20.23 -1.57
CA SER A 721 8.85 21.56 -1.40
C SER A 721 10.03 21.84 -2.35
N LEU A 722 10.61 20.80 -2.95
CA LEU A 722 11.65 20.91 -3.99
C LEU A 722 11.07 20.71 -5.39
N ASP A 723 10.02 19.90 -5.53
CA ASP A 723 9.26 19.69 -6.76
C ASP A 723 7.75 19.80 -6.47
N PRO A 724 7.16 21.00 -6.56
CA PRO A 724 5.76 21.24 -6.17
C PRO A 724 4.72 20.67 -7.15
N HIS A 725 5.16 20.11 -8.28
CA HIS A 725 4.28 19.53 -9.31
C HIS A 725 3.69 18.16 -8.91
N PHE A 726 4.29 17.49 -7.93
CA PHE A 726 3.91 16.13 -7.51
C PHE A 726 3.94 16.02 -5.97
N PRO A 727 3.05 15.24 -5.33
CA PRO A 727 3.14 14.97 -3.90
C PRO A 727 4.37 14.09 -3.60
N SER A 728 4.79 14.00 -2.34
CA SER A 728 5.99 13.24 -1.99
C SER A 728 5.66 11.76 -1.90
N PHE A 729 6.25 10.90 -2.74
CA PHE A 729 5.97 9.47 -2.80
C PHE A 729 4.47 9.14 -2.91
N ARG A 730 3.77 9.62 -3.96
CA ARG A 730 2.31 9.52 -4.10
C ARG A 730 1.71 8.21 -3.55
N THR A 731 2.22 7.08 -3.99
CA THR A 731 1.75 5.73 -3.63
C THR A 731 2.46 5.17 -2.40
N PHE A 732 3.81 5.23 -2.33
CA PHE A 732 4.58 4.60 -1.25
C PHE A 732 4.38 5.29 0.10
N ASP A 733 4.00 4.53 1.13
CA ASP A 733 3.81 5.03 2.49
C ASP A 733 4.94 4.54 3.40
N TRP A 734 5.76 5.49 3.86
CA TRP A 734 6.92 5.18 4.71
C TRP A 734 6.55 4.67 6.12
N TYR A 735 5.35 4.97 6.63
CA TYR A 735 4.87 4.48 7.94
C TYR A 735 4.21 3.09 7.84
N HIS A 736 3.62 2.73 6.70
CA HIS A 736 3.15 1.36 6.46
C HIS A 736 4.24 0.45 5.87
N GLY A 737 5.29 1.05 5.30
CA GLY A 737 6.43 0.38 4.66
C GLY A 737 6.14 -0.19 3.27
N HIS A 738 4.96 0.09 2.70
CA HIS A 738 4.54 -0.37 1.38
C HIS A 738 3.69 0.70 0.67
N SER A 739 3.32 0.48 -0.58
CA SER A 739 2.45 1.41 -1.31
C SER A 739 0.97 1.16 -1.06
N TRP A 740 0.18 2.23 -1.17
CA TRP A 740 -1.27 2.14 -1.35
C TRP A 740 -1.61 2.33 -2.83
N ALA A 741 -2.42 1.43 -3.36
CA ALA A 741 -2.86 1.42 -4.74
C ALA A 741 -4.07 2.34 -4.95
N HIS A 742 -5.04 2.26 -4.04
CA HIS A 742 -6.29 3.02 -4.08
C HIS A 742 -6.12 4.56 -4.09
N GLY A 743 -6.61 5.20 -5.15
CA GLY A 743 -6.60 6.64 -5.40
C GLY A 743 -7.83 7.38 -4.84
N LEU A 744 -8.46 8.22 -5.67
CA LEU A 744 -9.47 9.22 -5.28
C LEU A 744 -10.92 8.70 -5.21
N PHE A 745 -11.13 7.56 -4.53
CA PHE A 745 -12.47 7.07 -4.17
C PHE A 745 -12.61 6.98 -2.63
N GLU A 746 -13.84 7.12 -2.13
CA GLU A 746 -14.14 6.93 -0.71
C GLU A 746 -14.34 5.44 -0.41
N SER A 747 -13.70 4.93 0.65
CA SER A 747 -13.75 3.51 1.02
C SER A 747 -14.06 3.34 2.52
N SER A 748 -15.06 2.52 2.84
CA SER A 748 -15.41 2.18 4.23
C SER A 748 -14.35 1.33 4.94
N ASP A 749 -13.46 0.67 4.18
CA ASP A 749 -12.33 -0.12 4.69
C ASP A 749 -10.97 0.62 4.57
N GLY A 750 -10.98 1.87 4.08
CA GLY A 750 -9.79 2.67 3.82
C GLY A 750 -9.08 2.31 2.53
N LYS A 751 -7.82 2.74 2.41
CA LYS A 751 -6.93 2.43 1.29
C LYS A 751 -6.65 0.94 1.19
N ASP A 752 -6.35 0.48 -0.03
CA ASP A 752 -5.99 -0.91 -0.32
C ASP A 752 -4.78 -1.07 -1.25
N GLN A 753 -4.28 -2.30 -1.28
CA GLN A 753 -3.15 -2.79 -2.04
C GLN A 753 -3.30 -4.31 -2.20
N GLU A 754 -3.31 -4.80 -3.45
CA GLU A 754 -3.41 -6.21 -3.84
C GLU A 754 -2.05 -6.73 -4.33
N SER A 755 -1.56 -6.19 -5.46
CA SER A 755 -0.38 -6.69 -6.17
C SER A 755 0.94 -6.30 -5.50
N SER A 756 1.28 -7.02 -4.43
CA SER A 756 2.55 -6.86 -3.70
C SER A 756 3.80 -7.07 -4.57
N SER A 757 3.72 -7.90 -5.62
CA SER A 757 4.83 -8.12 -6.54
C SER A 757 5.01 -6.97 -7.52
N GLU A 758 3.93 -6.35 -8.04
CA GLU A 758 4.03 -5.11 -8.83
C GLU A 758 4.45 -3.91 -7.97
N ASP A 759 4.09 -3.87 -6.69
CA ASP A 759 4.67 -2.92 -5.72
C ASP A 759 6.19 -3.09 -5.63
N SER A 760 6.69 -4.33 -5.45
CA SER A 760 8.14 -4.58 -5.43
C SER A 760 8.83 -4.34 -6.78
N MET A 761 8.11 -4.52 -7.89
CA MET A 761 8.64 -4.24 -9.23
C MET A 761 8.81 -2.74 -9.46
N HIS A 762 7.88 -1.88 -9.02
CA HIS A 762 8.02 -0.44 -9.26
C HIS A 762 9.28 0.13 -8.58
N VAL A 763 9.60 -0.31 -7.36
CA VAL A 763 10.83 0.14 -6.67
C VAL A 763 12.09 -0.42 -7.33
N TYR A 764 12.04 -1.66 -7.84
CA TYR A 764 13.10 -2.22 -8.68
C TYR A 764 13.26 -1.45 -10.01
N ALA A 765 12.17 -1.01 -10.64
CA ALA A 765 12.21 -0.17 -11.84
C ALA A 765 12.88 1.18 -11.57
N LEU A 766 12.56 1.83 -10.43
CA LEU A 766 13.25 3.04 -9.98
C LEU A 766 14.75 2.81 -9.78
N LEU A 767 15.13 1.68 -9.18
CA LEU A 767 16.53 1.28 -8.98
C LEU A 767 17.28 1.07 -10.32
N MET A 768 16.65 0.38 -11.26
CA MET A 768 17.21 0.14 -12.61
C MET A 768 17.34 1.43 -13.42
N TRP A 769 16.33 2.32 -13.37
CA TRP A 769 16.40 3.63 -14.02
C TRP A 769 17.53 4.48 -13.44
N ALA A 770 17.71 4.45 -12.12
CA ALA A 770 18.80 5.14 -11.44
C ALA A 770 20.18 4.61 -11.82
N GLN A 771 20.35 3.29 -11.97
CA GLN A 771 21.57 2.69 -12.50
C GLN A 771 21.84 3.13 -13.96
N ALA A 772 20.83 3.03 -14.84
CA ALA A 772 20.99 3.35 -16.26
C ALA A 772 21.24 4.85 -16.53
N THR A 773 20.71 5.74 -15.69
CA THR A 773 20.92 7.21 -15.78
C THR A 773 22.04 7.74 -14.86
N ASN A 774 22.70 6.87 -14.08
CA ASN A 774 23.72 7.25 -13.09
C ASN A 774 23.19 8.26 -12.02
N ASN A 775 21.92 8.13 -11.63
CA ASN A 775 21.30 8.96 -10.57
C ASN A 775 21.53 8.33 -9.18
N GLN A 776 22.65 8.68 -8.56
CA GLN A 776 23.06 8.12 -7.26
C GLN A 776 22.03 8.31 -6.14
N ALA A 777 21.34 9.47 -6.09
CA ALA A 777 20.37 9.77 -5.05
C ALA A 777 19.10 8.90 -5.17
N LEU A 778 18.58 8.73 -6.39
CA LEU A 778 17.48 7.80 -6.65
C LEU A 778 17.92 6.35 -6.40
N TYR A 779 19.14 5.96 -6.79
CA TYR A 779 19.67 4.61 -6.59
C TYR A 779 19.72 4.23 -5.10
N GLN A 780 20.30 5.10 -4.26
CA GLN A 780 20.38 4.89 -2.81
C GLN A 780 18.99 4.86 -2.15
N ARG A 781 18.09 5.76 -2.57
CA ARG A 781 16.71 5.81 -2.08
C ARG A 781 15.90 4.57 -2.45
N SER A 782 15.97 4.10 -3.70
CA SER A 782 15.27 2.91 -4.18
C SER A 782 15.80 1.63 -3.51
N ALA A 783 17.10 1.54 -3.23
CA ALA A 783 17.68 0.43 -2.49
C ALA A 783 17.15 0.35 -1.05
N LEU A 784 17.03 1.50 -0.38
CA LEU A 784 16.45 1.63 0.96
C LEU A 784 14.94 1.30 0.95
N GLN A 785 14.20 1.88 0.01
CA GLN A 785 12.77 1.64 -0.18
C GLN A 785 12.47 0.15 -0.47
N LEU A 786 13.26 -0.52 -1.30
CA LEU A 786 13.06 -1.95 -1.62
C LEU A 786 13.37 -2.86 -0.42
N SER A 787 14.33 -2.48 0.44
CA SER A 787 14.65 -3.21 1.67
C SER A 787 13.50 -3.13 2.69
N LEU A 788 13.00 -1.92 2.92
CA LEU A 788 11.81 -1.65 3.73
C LEU A 788 10.58 -2.40 3.19
N LEU A 789 10.38 -2.37 1.87
CA LEU A 789 9.26 -3.05 1.20
C LEU A 789 9.37 -4.58 1.32
N SER A 790 10.56 -5.19 1.19
CA SER A 790 10.71 -6.63 1.43
C SER A 790 10.31 -7.00 2.87
N ARG A 791 10.76 -6.20 3.86
CA ARG A 791 10.41 -6.40 5.28
C ARG A 791 8.91 -6.24 5.54
N SER A 792 8.27 -5.20 5.00
CA SER A 792 6.85 -4.94 5.20
C SER A 792 5.95 -5.96 4.49
N LEU A 793 6.30 -6.38 3.26
CA LEU A 793 5.58 -7.42 2.53
C LEU A 793 5.68 -8.78 3.25
N ASN A 794 6.87 -9.15 3.74
CA ASN A 794 7.06 -10.35 4.57
C ASN A 794 6.39 -10.27 5.96
N SER A 795 5.99 -9.07 6.40
CA SER A 795 5.21 -8.91 7.63
C SER A 795 3.70 -9.02 7.34
N TYR A 796 3.20 -8.28 6.34
CA TYR A 796 1.77 -8.03 6.17
C TYR A 796 1.10 -8.85 5.05
N TYR A 797 1.85 -9.31 4.05
CA TYR A 797 1.32 -9.92 2.83
C TYR A 797 1.74 -11.38 2.62
N LEU A 798 2.95 -11.78 3.01
CA LEU A 798 3.50 -13.11 2.74
C LEU A 798 3.70 -13.88 4.05
N TYR A 799 3.00 -15.01 4.22
CA TYR A 799 2.90 -15.74 5.49
C TYR A 799 3.71 -17.04 5.50
N SER A 800 5.02 -16.90 5.70
CA SER A 800 5.92 -18.03 5.97
C SER A 800 5.89 -18.41 7.45
N SER A 801 5.80 -19.71 7.75
CA SER A 801 5.96 -20.24 9.10
C SER A 801 7.40 -20.12 9.61
N SER A 802 8.38 -20.04 8.71
CA SER A 802 9.80 -19.93 9.05
C SER A 802 10.24 -18.50 9.38
N ASN A 803 9.47 -17.47 8.99
CA ASN A 803 9.77 -16.06 9.24
C ASN A 803 8.98 -15.52 10.44
N PRO A 804 9.63 -15.18 11.58
CA PRO A 804 8.93 -14.64 12.74
C PRO A 804 8.15 -13.35 12.46
N SER A 805 8.60 -12.54 11.49
CA SER A 805 7.96 -11.27 11.08
C SER A 805 6.57 -11.49 10.49
N SER A 806 6.35 -12.64 9.85
CA SER A 806 5.08 -13.01 9.20
C SER A 806 3.99 -13.43 10.20
N ASN A 807 4.36 -13.77 11.44
CA ASN A 807 3.46 -14.29 12.46
C ASN A 807 2.67 -13.19 13.21
N ILE A 808 2.37 -12.08 12.53
CA ILE A 808 1.66 -10.91 13.10
C ILE A 808 0.17 -10.83 12.74
N GLN A 809 -0.27 -11.55 11.70
CA GLN A 809 -1.68 -11.67 11.34
C GLN A 809 -2.34 -12.82 12.14
N PRO A 810 -3.68 -12.87 12.25
CA PRO A 810 -4.36 -13.92 12.99
C PRO A 810 -4.00 -15.33 12.50
N LYS A 811 -3.80 -16.26 13.44
CA LYS A 811 -3.55 -17.70 13.16
C LYS A 811 -4.68 -18.33 12.34
N GLU A 812 -5.89 -17.77 12.44
CA GLU A 812 -7.09 -18.10 11.69
C GLU A 812 -6.98 -17.76 10.19
N PHE A 813 -6.06 -16.87 9.80
CA PHE A 813 -5.92 -16.34 8.44
C PHE A 813 -4.61 -16.74 7.74
N VAL A 814 -3.48 -16.81 8.46
CA VAL A 814 -2.14 -17.06 7.86
C VAL A 814 -2.01 -18.35 7.04
N GLY A 815 -2.92 -19.31 7.22
CA GLY A 815 -3.02 -20.49 6.36
C GLY A 815 -3.27 -20.17 4.87
N ASN A 816 -3.74 -18.97 4.54
CA ASN A 816 -3.94 -18.50 3.17
C ASN A 816 -2.61 -18.25 2.40
N LYS A 817 -1.47 -18.20 3.11
CA LYS A 817 -0.10 -17.88 2.63
C LYS A 817 0.11 -16.49 2.06
N VAL A 818 -0.89 -15.90 1.43
CA VAL A 818 -0.88 -14.51 0.96
C VAL A 818 -2.05 -13.73 1.53
N ALA A 819 -1.97 -12.40 1.49
CA ALA A 819 -3.07 -11.52 1.87
C ALA A 819 -4.29 -11.62 0.93
N GLY A 820 -4.08 -11.74 -0.38
CA GLY A 820 -5.06 -11.21 -1.34
C GLY A 820 -5.05 -9.68 -1.27
N ILE A 821 -6.23 -9.06 -1.20
CA ILE A 821 -6.36 -7.61 -1.06
C ILE A 821 -6.19 -7.22 0.42
N LEU A 822 -5.16 -6.43 0.73
CA LEU A 822 -5.00 -5.82 2.04
C LEU A 822 -5.58 -4.40 2.03
N PHE A 823 -6.46 -4.11 2.97
CA PHE A 823 -7.00 -2.78 3.24
C PHE A 823 -6.40 -2.20 4.55
N GLU A 824 -6.65 -0.93 4.83
CA GLU A 824 -6.42 -0.37 6.16
C GLU A 824 -7.25 -1.09 7.23
N ASN A 825 -8.51 -1.46 6.96
CA ASN A 825 -9.43 -2.02 7.96
C ASN A 825 -9.53 -3.56 7.99
N LYS A 826 -9.30 -4.23 6.85
CA LYS A 826 -9.50 -5.68 6.65
C LYS A 826 -8.41 -6.30 5.77
N ILE A 827 -8.31 -7.63 5.78
CA ILE A 827 -7.56 -8.40 4.76
C ILE A 827 -8.51 -9.44 4.18
N ASP A 828 -8.55 -9.57 2.86
CA ASP A 828 -9.52 -10.38 2.12
C ASP A 828 -8.79 -11.24 1.07
N HIS A 829 -8.82 -12.55 1.23
CA HIS A 829 -8.10 -13.54 0.40
C HIS A 829 -8.86 -13.79 -0.90
N VAL A 830 -8.84 -12.76 -1.74
CA VAL A 830 -9.61 -12.61 -2.97
C VAL A 830 -8.78 -11.84 -4.00
N THR A 831 -9.28 -11.69 -5.23
CA THR A 831 -8.81 -10.62 -6.13
C THR A 831 -9.98 -9.81 -6.69
N PHE A 832 -9.71 -8.61 -7.20
CA PHE A 832 -10.71 -7.79 -7.88
C PHE A 832 -11.31 -8.44 -9.15
N PHE A 833 -10.70 -9.51 -9.68
CA PHE A 833 -11.06 -10.14 -10.95
C PHE A 833 -11.41 -11.64 -10.86
N GLY A 834 -11.32 -12.26 -9.67
CA GLY A 834 -11.94 -13.56 -9.39
C GLY A 834 -11.20 -14.47 -8.41
N ASN A 835 -11.92 -15.46 -7.88
CA ASN A 835 -11.52 -16.21 -6.68
C ASN A 835 -10.89 -17.58 -7.00
N LYS A 836 -10.18 -17.73 -8.13
CA LYS A 836 -9.42 -18.97 -8.39
C LYS A 836 -8.09 -18.94 -7.65
N GLN A 837 -7.60 -20.09 -7.18
CA GLN A 837 -6.38 -20.14 -6.38
C GLN A 837 -5.15 -19.64 -7.15
N GLU A 838 -5.07 -19.94 -8.45
CA GLU A 838 -4.01 -19.44 -9.32
C GLU A 838 -4.08 -17.92 -9.56
N TYR A 839 -5.23 -17.27 -9.35
CA TYR A 839 -5.37 -15.82 -9.40
C TYR A 839 -4.90 -15.19 -8.08
N ILE A 840 -5.48 -15.65 -6.96
CA ILE A 840 -5.25 -15.06 -5.63
C ILE A 840 -3.79 -15.22 -5.18
N GLN A 841 -3.15 -16.36 -5.47
CA GLN A 841 -1.72 -16.52 -5.19
C GLN A 841 -0.86 -15.88 -6.30
N GLY A 842 -1.27 -16.02 -7.57
CA GLY A 842 -0.49 -15.58 -8.73
C GLY A 842 -0.32 -14.07 -8.85
N ILE A 843 -1.28 -13.27 -8.37
CA ILE A 843 -1.17 -11.81 -8.36
C ILE A 843 -0.02 -11.31 -7.47
N HIS A 844 0.35 -12.08 -6.44
CA HIS A 844 1.53 -11.82 -5.61
C HIS A 844 2.84 -12.41 -6.17
N MET A 845 2.83 -13.01 -7.37
CA MET A 845 4.02 -13.58 -8.04
C MET A 845 4.53 -12.74 -9.21
N LEU A 846 3.64 -12.05 -9.92
CA LEU A 846 3.96 -11.38 -11.19
C LEU A 846 4.26 -9.88 -11.02
N PRO A 847 5.13 -9.29 -11.85
CA PRO A 847 6.03 -9.95 -12.79
C PRO A 847 7.22 -10.62 -12.06
N LEU A 848 7.72 -11.71 -12.64
CA LEU A 848 8.90 -12.42 -12.12
C LEU A 848 10.16 -11.73 -12.66
N MET A 849 10.89 -11.05 -11.79
CA MET A 849 12.04 -10.20 -12.11
C MET A 849 13.12 -10.33 -11.01
N PRO A 850 14.32 -9.74 -11.16
CA PRO A 850 15.42 -9.89 -10.19
C PRO A 850 15.09 -9.58 -8.71
N HIS A 851 14.11 -8.73 -8.43
CA HIS A 851 13.62 -8.47 -7.06
C HIS A 851 12.82 -9.64 -6.44
N THR A 852 12.28 -10.57 -7.23
CA THR A 852 11.35 -11.61 -6.77
C THR A 852 11.95 -12.44 -5.63
N LEU A 853 13.17 -12.97 -5.79
CA LEU A 853 13.84 -13.79 -4.75
C LEU A 853 14.27 -13.00 -3.50
N PHE A 854 14.23 -11.66 -3.54
CA PHE A 854 14.49 -10.81 -2.37
C PHE A 854 13.23 -10.54 -1.53
N VAL A 855 12.05 -10.69 -2.12
CA VAL A 855 10.75 -10.48 -1.45
C VAL A 855 10.07 -11.82 -1.14
N ARG A 856 10.11 -12.77 -2.08
CA ARG A 856 9.54 -14.12 -1.98
C ARG A 856 10.69 -15.12 -1.85
N ASP A 857 11.07 -15.43 -0.61
CA ASP A 857 12.17 -16.37 -0.36
C ASP A 857 11.81 -17.83 -0.70
N ARG A 858 12.83 -18.69 -0.77
CA ARG A 858 12.68 -20.09 -1.20
C ARG A 858 11.82 -20.94 -0.26
N GLU A 859 11.80 -20.66 1.04
CA GLU A 859 10.99 -21.42 1.99
C GLU A 859 9.54 -20.92 1.98
N PHE A 860 9.31 -19.61 1.84
CA PHE A 860 7.96 -19.08 1.58
C PHE A 860 7.33 -19.67 0.31
N VAL A 861 8.05 -19.63 -0.83
CA VAL A 861 7.56 -20.20 -2.10
C VAL A 861 7.33 -21.71 -1.99
N LYS A 862 8.13 -22.43 -1.20
CA LYS A 862 7.91 -23.84 -0.91
C LYS A 862 6.65 -24.07 -0.08
N GLU A 863 6.45 -23.33 1.01
CA GLU A 863 5.24 -23.42 1.84
C GLU A 863 3.95 -23.09 1.08
N GLU A 864 4.00 -22.10 0.19
CA GLU A 864 2.89 -21.72 -0.71
C GLU A 864 2.59 -22.81 -1.75
N TRP A 865 3.64 -23.35 -2.39
CA TRP A 865 3.51 -24.40 -3.39
C TRP A 865 2.99 -25.72 -2.79
N GLU A 866 3.52 -26.13 -1.63
CA GLU A 866 3.07 -27.31 -0.90
C GLU A 866 1.62 -27.19 -0.42
N ALA A 867 1.15 -25.97 -0.08
CA ALA A 867 -0.23 -25.73 0.32
C ALA A 867 -1.26 -25.80 -0.83
N PHE A 868 -0.91 -25.30 -2.03
CA PHE A 868 -1.91 -25.04 -3.07
C PHE A 868 -1.64 -25.63 -4.46
N PHE A 869 -0.39 -25.92 -4.81
CA PHE A 869 0.02 -26.18 -6.20
C PHE A 869 0.69 -27.54 -6.44
N ALA A 870 1.14 -28.19 -5.35
CA ALA A 870 1.66 -29.55 -5.32
C ALA A 870 0.63 -30.61 -5.78
N GLY A 871 1.08 -31.87 -5.88
CA GLY A 871 0.24 -33.00 -6.33
C GLY A 871 -0.27 -32.90 -7.78
N GLY A 872 0.22 -31.93 -8.55
CA GLY A 872 -0.25 -31.62 -9.90
C GLY A 872 -1.41 -30.62 -9.95
N ALA A 873 -1.74 -29.92 -8.85
CA ALA A 873 -2.76 -28.87 -8.86
C ALA A 873 -2.38 -27.71 -9.81
N ALA A 874 -1.09 -27.32 -9.86
CA ALA A 874 -0.57 -26.33 -10.82
C ALA A 874 -0.88 -26.64 -12.30
N ASN A 875 -1.05 -27.91 -12.67
CA ASN A 875 -1.37 -28.30 -14.05
C ASN A 875 -2.83 -28.02 -14.45
N LYS A 876 -3.70 -27.69 -13.48
CA LYS A 876 -5.10 -27.33 -13.70
C LYS A 876 -5.30 -25.83 -13.95
N ALA A 877 -4.31 -25.00 -13.64
CA ALA A 877 -4.40 -23.55 -13.80
C ALA A 877 -4.66 -23.17 -15.27
N GLU A 878 -5.61 -22.28 -15.50
CA GLU A 878 -6.04 -21.87 -16.84
C GLU A 878 -5.23 -20.67 -17.37
N GLY A 879 -4.97 -20.67 -18.68
CA GLY A 879 -4.32 -19.57 -19.37
C GLY A 879 -2.91 -19.26 -18.86
N GLY A 880 -2.53 -17.97 -18.93
CA GLY A 880 -1.21 -17.46 -18.57
C GLY A 880 -0.77 -17.70 -17.13
N TRP A 881 -1.71 -17.93 -16.20
CA TRP A 881 -1.41 -18.22 -14.80
C TRP A 881 -0.57 -19.48 -14.62
N LYS A 882 -0.72 -20.48 -15.49
CA LYS A 882 0.12 -21.69 -15.47
C LYS A 882 1.60 -21.35 -15.64
N GLY A 883 1.94 -20.41 -16.52
CA GLY A 883 3.30 -19.91 -16.70
C GLY A 883 3.81 -19.14 -15.48
N VAL A 884 2.97 -18.27 -14.90
CA VAL A 884 3.30 -17.52 -13.66
C VAL A 884 3.63 -18.48 -12.51
N LEU A 885 2.77 -19.49 -12.28
CA LEU A 885 2.98 -20.51 -11.26
C LEU A 885 4.31 -21.26 -11.44
N TYR A 886 4.59 -21.76 -12.64
CA TYR A 886 5.84 -22.50 -12.90
C TYR A 886 7.09 -21.60 -12.94
N GLY A 887 6.95 -20.32 -13.25
CA GLY A 887 8.03 -19.33 -13.11
C GLY A 887 8.36 -19.03 -11.64
N ASN A 888 7.36 -18.95 -10.77
CA ASN A 888 7.53 -18.86 -9.32
C ASN A 888 8.16 -20.16 -8.76
N TYR A 889 7.70 -21.34 -9.23
CA TYR A 889 8.26 -22.65 -8.88
C TYR A 889 9.76 -22.79 -9.20
N ALA A 890 10.28 -22.09 -10.21
CA ALA A 890 11.71 -22.07 -10.52
C ALA A 890 12.59 -21.55 -9.36
N THR A 891 12.01 -20.86 -8.39
CA THR A 891 12.67 -20.43 -7.13
C THR A 891 13.09 -21.63 -6.26
N ILE A 892 12.37 -22.75 -6.34
CA ILE A 892 12.56 -23.95 -5.51
C ILE A 892 12.97 -25.19 -6.30
N ASP A 893 12.53 -25.32 -7.55
CA ASP A 893 12.94 -26.37 -8.50
C ASP A 893 13.04 -25.80 -9.93
N PRO A 894 14.14 -25.10 -10.25
CA PRO A 894 14.37 -24.53 -11.58
C PRO A 894 14.49 -25.57 -12.69
N ARG A 895 14.84 -26.82 -12.36
CA ARG A 895 14.90 -27.90 -13.36
C ARG A 895 13.52 -28.45 -13.69
N GLY A 896 12.67 -28.68 -12.70
CA GLY A 896 11.28 -29.05 -12.92
C GLY A 896 10.50 -27.96 -13.68
N ALA A 897 10.73 -26.69 -13.36
CA ALA A 897 10.19 -25.57 -14.14
C ALA A 897 10.66 -25.58 -15.59
N TRP A 898 11.97 -25.74 -15.84
CA TRP A 898 12.53 -25.89 -17.19
C TRP A 898 11.93 -27.08 -17.96
N GLU A 899 11.80 -28.25 -17.31
CA GLU A 899 11.19 -29.44 -17.93
C GLU A 899 9.72 -29.20 -18.34
N VAL A 900 8.96 -28.42 -17.58
CA VAL A 900 7.59 -27.98 -17.96
C VAL A 900 7.62 -27.01 -19.14
N PHE A 901 8.43 -25.95 -19.07
CA PHE A 901 8.54 -24.93 -20.13
C PHE A 901 9.08 -25.48 -21.47
N THR A 902 9.81 -26.60 -21.43
CA THR A 902 10.33 -27.30 -22.61
C THR A 902 9.49 -28.51 -23.05
N GLY A 903 8.34 -28.77 -22.41
CA GLY A 903 7.42 -29.86 -22.74
C GLY A 903 8.02 -31.26 -22.55
N GLY A 904 8.96 -31.42 -21.61
CA GLY A 904 9.69 -32.67 -21.39
C GLY A 904 10.63 -33.07 -22.53
N ALA A 905 11.01 -32.12 -23.40
CA ALA A 905 12.02 -32.36 -24.42
C ALA A 905 13.40 -32.54 -23.76
N ALA A 906 13.94 -33.76 -23.81
CA ALA A 906 15.21 -34.12 -23.18
C ALA A 906 16.42 -33.51 -23.92
N ALA A 907 16.62 -32.20 -23.79
CA ALA A 907 17.91 -31.57 -23.99
C ALA A 907 18.91 -32.19 -23.01
N GLY A 908 20.06 -32.63 -23.52
CA GLY A 908 21.04 -33.43 -22.78
C GLY A 908 21.86 -32.64 -21.75
N VAL A 909 21.22 -32.10 -20.71
CA VAL A 909 21.90 -31.52 -19.55
C VAL A 909 22.75 -32.62 -18.90
N PRO A 910 24.09 -32.47 -18.83
CA PRO A 910 24.94 -33.49 -18.21
C PRO A 910 24.55 -33.73 -16.75
N THR A 911 24.44 -35.00 -16.35
CA THR A 911 24.13 -35.38 -14.97
C THR A 911 25.36 -35.25 -14.07
N GLY A 912 25.81 -34.01 -13.86
CA GLY A 912 26.78 -33.66 -12.85
C GLY A 912 26.32 -34.19 -11.49
N GLY A 913 27.06 -35.16 -10.95
CA GLY A 913 26.65 -35.89 -9.76
C GLY A 913 26.60 -34.99 -8.53
N SER A 914 25.52 -35.12 -7.74
CA SER A 914 25.40 -34.43 -6.45
C SER A 914 26.45 -34.96 -5.45
N GLN A 915 27.57 -34.26 -5.35
CA GLN A 915 28.46 -34.34 -4.19
C GLN A 915 27.81 -33.54 -3.06
N LEU A 916 27.37 -34.23 -2.03
CA LEU A 916 26.87 -33.60 -0.80
C LEU A 916 28.02 -32.85 -0.12
N VAL A 917 27.88 -31.54 0.07
CA VAL A 917 28.86 -30.72 0.78
C VAL A 917 28.88 -31.14 2.26
N GLY A 918 29.88 -31.91 2.64
CA GLY A 918 30.14 -32.26 4.04
C GLY A 918 30.59 -31.04 4.85
N SER A 919 30.18 -30.97 6.11
CA SER A 919 30.57 -29.90 7.03
C SER A 919 32.09 -29.83 7.23
N PRO A 920 32.68 -28.64 7.48
CA PRO A 920 34.12 -28.46 7.51
C PRO A 920 34.78 -29.21 8.68
N GLY A 921 35.60 -30.21 8.35
CA GLY A 921 36.53 -30.84 9.28
C GLY A 921 37.74 -29.94 9.57
N SER A 922 38.21 -29.93 10.81
CA SER A 922 39.38 -29.14 11.21
C SER A 922 40.65 -29.61 10.49
N GLY A 923 41.30 -28.69 9.79
CA GLY A 923 42.66 -28.89 9.28
C GLY A 923 43.71 -28.59 10.34
N ASN A 924 44.58 -29.55 10.62
CA ASN A 924 45.89 -29.33 11.25
C ASN A 924 46.94 -30.08 10.42
N GLY A 925 48.15 -29.51 10.29
CA GLY A 925 49.00 -29.73 9.10
C GLY A 925 50.13 -30.77 9.19
N ASN A 926 50.95 -30.76 8.12
CA ASN A 926 52.17 -31.55 7.86
C ASN A 926 52.02 -33.08 7.63
N GLY A 927 52.78 -33.64 6.68
CA GLY A 927 52.90 -35.11 6.55
C GLY A 927 53.29 -35.70 5.19
N THR A 928 54.40 -35.26 4.60
CA THR A 928 55.29 -36.01 3.66
C THR A 928 54.93 -37.45 3.20
N THR A 929 54.76 -37.59 1.86
CA THR A 929 55.36 -38.62 0.95
C THR A 929 55.10 -40.14 1.03
N VAL A 930 55.01 -40.72 -0.19
CA VAL A 930 55.59 -42.02 -0.66
C VAL A 930 54.77 -43.35 -0.56
N THR A 931 54.24 -43.72 -1.73
CA THR A 931 54.14 -45.05 -2.42
C THR A 931 53.69 -46.35 -1.72
N GLY A 932 52.90 -47.15 -2.45
CA GLY A 932 52.78 -48.61 -2.34
C GLY A 932 51.31 -49.08 -2.40
N THR A 933 50.76 -49.64 -3.48
CA THR A 933 50.95 -51.01 -4.03
C THR A 933 50.91 -52.11 -2.97
N GLY A 934 49.96 -53.06 -2.97
CA GLY A 934 48.82 -53.31 -3.85
C GLY A 934 48.33 -54.77 -3.68
N THR A 935 47.23 -55.17 -4.37
CA THR A 935 46.71 -56.57 -4.50
C THR A 935 46.39 -57.35 -3.20
N GLY A 936 45.33 -58.16 -3.10
CA GLY A 936 44.25 -58.53 -4.01
C GLY A 936 43.54 -59.79 -3.48
N GLU A 937 42.37 -60.15 -4.03
CA GLU A 937 41.68 -61.45 -3.85
C GLU A 937 41.15 -61.81 -2.42
N SER A 938 40.21 -62.76 -2.20
CA SER A 938 39.03 -63.21 -2.98
C SER A 938 38.14 -64.15 -2.12
N MET A 939 36.80 -64.13 -2.28
CA MET A 939 35.82 -65.20 -1.90
C MET A 939 35.69 -65.57 -0.38
N THR A 940 34.66 -66.25 0.19
CA THR A 940 33.24 -66.60 -0.16
C THR A 940 32.46 -67.13 1.08
N SER A 941 31.11 -67.04 1.09
CA SER A 941 30.13 -68.00 1.72
C SER A 941 30.13 -68.18 3.27
N THR A 942 29.12 -68.67 4.04
CA THR A 942 27.66 -69.02 3.91
C THR A 942 27.09 -69.10 5.36
N ALA A 943 25.91 -68.55 5.74
CA ALA A 943 24.50 -69.02 5.60
C ALA A 943 24.00 -70.15 6.56
N SER A 944 22.96 -69.88 7.37
CA SER A 944 21.97 -70.81 8.02
C SER A 944 21.05 -70.03 9.02
N THR A 945 19.72 -69.83 8.78
CA THR A 945 18.52 -70.62 9.21
C THR A 945 18.26 -70.71 10.73
N ALA A 946 17.25 -70.06 11.36
CA ALA A 946 15.77 -70.32 11.39
C ALA A 946 15.35 -70.88 12.80
N SER A 947 14.10 -70.87 13.33
CA SER A 947 12.73 -70.67 12.78
C SER A 947 11.65 -70.33 13.87
N THR A 948 10.40 -70.06 13.44
CA THR A 948 9.07 -70.08 14.17
C THR A 948 8.51 -68.82 14.88
N THR A 949 7.59 -68.99 15.86
CA THR A 949 6.30 -68.24 16.01
C THR A 949 5.92 -67.92 17.50
N THR A 950 4.73 -67.44 17.96
CA THR A 950 3.32 -67.41 17.48
C THR A 950 2.47 -66.26 18.14
N THR A 951 1.13 -66.36 18.12
CA THR A 951 0.07 -65.37 18.52
C THR A 951 -1.10 -66.07 19.27
N PRO A 952 -2.22 -65.42 19.73
CA PRO A 952 -2.55 -64.00 20.02
C PRO A 952 -3.25 -63.76 21.41
N GLY A 953 -3.68 -62.53 21.74
CA GLY A 953 -4.59 -62.21 22.88
C GLY A 953 -4.96 -60.71 23.01
N SER A 954 -6.10 -60.36 23.63
CA SER A 954 -6.67 -58.98 23.68
C SER A 954 -7.41 -58.63 24.99
N ILE A 955 -7.71 -57.33 25.22
CA ILE A 955 -8.82 -56.69 26.01
C ILE A 955 -8.37 -55.52 26.96
N THR A 956 -9.20 -54.45 27.02
CA THR A 956 -9.13 -53.22 27.87
C THR A 956 -10.47 -53.03 28.62
N PRO A 957 -10.62 -52.27 29.75
CA PRO A 957 -10.71 -50.77 29.73
C PRO A 957 -10.45 -49.95 31.07
N THR A 958 -10.45 -48.58 31.01
CA THR A 958 -10.72 -47.56 32.10
C THR A 958 -9.79 -47.50 33.37
N SER A 959 -9.84 -46.55 34.35
CA SER A 959 -10.05 -45.06 34.50
C SER A 959 -9.61 -44.65 35.97
N THR A 960 -9.75 -43.48 36.65
CA THR A 960 -10.40 -42.14 36.52
C THR A 960 -9.76 -41.09 37.51
N SER A 961 -10.17 -39.79 37.49
CA SER A 961 -10.16 -38.74 38.58
C SER A 961 -8.95 -38.55 39.55
N VAL A 962 -8.13 -37.47 39.56
CA VAL A 962 -8.36 -36.04 39.96
C VAL A 962 -8.81 -35.85 41.45
N PRO A 963 -8.30 -34.90 42.30
CA PRO A 963 -7.03 -34.11 42.36
C PRO A 963 -6.34 -34.00 43.77
N THR A 964 -5.17 -33.34 43.91
CA THR A 964 -4.82 -32.43 45.06
C THR A 964 -3.49 -31.67 44.90
N THR A 965 -3.41 -30.46 45.48
CA THR A 965 -2.23 -29.58 45.70
C THR A 965 -1.87 -29.55 47.21
N PRO A 966 -0.83 -28.84 47.75
CA PRO A 966 0.14 -27.89 47.14
C PRO A 966 1.63 -28.16 47.52
N GLY A 967 2.55 -27.24 47.17
CA GLY A 967 3.86 -27.09 47.84
C GLY A 967 5.03 -26.74 46.91
N ALA A 968 5.80 -25.68 47.21
CA ALA A 968 6.93 -25.22 46.40
C ALA A 968 8.31 -25.59 47.02
N MET A 969 9.31 -25.97 46.20
CA MET A 969 10.69 -26.10 46.68
C MET A 969 11.79 -25.95 45.60
N SER A 970 12.72 -25.02 45.86
CA SER A 970 14.14 -24.93 45.44
C SER A 970 14.59 -25.36 44.02
N SER A 971 15.21 -24.43 43.29
CA SER A 971 15.65 -24.55 41.89
C SER A 971 16.86 -25.47 41.60
N LYS A 972 17.41 -26.18 42.59
CA LYS A 972 18.64 -27.00 42.41
C LYS A 972 18.43 -28.46 41.96
N MET A 973 17.21 -29.01 42.00
CA MET A 973 16.98 -30.42 41.60
C MET A 973 16.62 -30.61 40.12
N VAL A 974 15.95 -29.62 39.49
CA VAL A 974 15.49 -29.67 38.09
C VAL A 974 16.61 -29.94 37.09
N ARG A 975 17.82 -29.40 37.33
CA ARG A 975 18.98 -29.53 36.42
C ARG A 975 19.60 -30.93 36.35
N ARG A 976 19.18 -31.90 37.20
CA ARG A 976 19.70 -33.28 37.16
C ARG A 976 18.79 -34.29 36.46
N THR A 977 17.48 -34.03 36.42
CA THR A 977 16.50 -34.93 35.75
C THR A 977 16.52 -34.77 34.23
N ILE A 978 16.58 -33.53 33.72
CA ILE A 978 16.57 -33.22 32.27
C ILE A 978 17.73 -33.92 31.53
N ARG A 979 18.91 -34.03 32.16
CA ARG A 979 20.09 -34.67 31.56
C ARG A 979 19.95 -36.19 31.37
N ARG A 980 19.04 -36.86 32.09
CA ARG A 980 18.73 -38.29 31.88
C ARG A 980 17.59 -38.55 30.87
N ALA A 981 16.80 -37.54 30.54
CA ALA A 981 15.81 -37.65 29.46
C ALA A 981 16.47 -37.58 28.07
N LEU A 982 17.47 -36.71 27.91
CA LEU A 982 18.16 -36.47 26.63
C LEU A 982 19.10 -37.60 26.16
N GLU A 983 19.43 -38.57 27.03
CA GLU A 983 20.36 -39.67 26.69
C GLU A 983 19.67 -41.00 26.32
N LYS A 984 18.33 -41.11 26.41
CA LYS A 984 17.57 -42.31 26.01
C LYS A 984 16.75 -42.17 24.71
N GLY A 985 16.95 -41.08 23.95
CA GLY A 985 16.27 -40.83 22.67
C GLY A 985 16.95 -41.38 21.41
N LYS A 986 18.03 -42.19 21.52
CA LYS A 986 18.81 -42.68 20.36
C LYS A 986 18.35 -44.06 19.85
N GLY A 987 17.10 -44.14 19.39
CA GLY A 987 16.59 -45.28 18.61
C GLY A 987 16.31 -44.85 17.17
N LYS A 988 16.91 -45.53 16.18
CA LYS A 988 16.64 -45.25 14.75
C LYS A 988 15.25 -45.79 14.36
N MET A 989 14.23 -44.94 14.38
CA MET A 989 13.03 -45.19 13.58
C MET A 989 13.35 -44.87 12.12
N ASN A 990 13.55 -45.92 11.32
CA ASN A 990 13.45 -45.81 9.86
C ASN A 990 11.98 -45.58 9.48
N MET A 991 11.50 -44.35 9.65
CA MET A 991 10.38 -43.86 8.87
C MET A 991 10.78 -44.03 7.40
N PRO A 992 9.99 -44.72 6.55
CA PRO A 992 10.28 -44.75 5.13
C PRO A 992 10.12 -43.32 4.62
N VAL A 993 11.24 -42.68 4.26
CA VAL A 993 11.22 -41.48 3.43
C VAL A 993 10.74 -41.92 2.06
N ALA A 994 9.42 -42.00 1.92
CA ALA A 994 8.75 -42.02 0.64
C ALA A 994 9.07 -40.68 -0.02
N ARG A 995 10.21 -40.67 -0.73
CA ARG A 995 10.58 -39.61 -1.66
C ARG A 995 9.48 -39.58 -2.69
N ALA A 996 8.47 -38.74 -2.44
CA ALA A 996 7.25 -38.70 -3.22
C ALA A 996 7.66 -38.55 -4.69
N ALA A 997 7.36 -39.57 -5.49
CA ALA A 997 7.78 -39.60 -6.87
C ALA A 997 7.02 -38.48 -7.56
N LEU A 998 7.71 -37.37 -7.85
CA LEU A 998 7.20 -36.28 -8.68
C LEU A 998 6.55 -36.92 -9.90
N PRO A 999 5.24 -36.68 -10.15
CA PRO A 999 4.61 -37.16 -11.36
C PRO A 999 5.40 -36.58 -12.52
N LYS A 1000 6.15 -37.42 -13.25
CA LYS A 1000 6.81 -36.99 -14.48
C LYS A 1000 5.74 -36.34 -15.33
N ALA A 1001 5.95 -35.07 -15.70
CA ALA A 1001 5.00 -34.36 -16.54
C ALA A 1001 4.71 -35.23 -17.77
N LYS A 1002 3.42 -35.51 -18.01
CA LYS A 1002 3.04 -36.10 -19.29
C LYS A 1002 3.44 -35.14 -20.40
N LYS A 1003 3.66 -35.67 -21.59
CA LYS A 1003 4.23 -34.95 -22.74
C LYS A 1003 3.24 -33.97 -23.42
N ASP A 1004 2.27 -33.49 -22.64
CA ASP A 1004 1.04 -32.86 -23.09
C ASP A 1004 0.88 -31.48 -22.42
N GLY A 1005 0.78 -30.41 -23.22
CA GLY A 1005 0.20 -29.14 -22.79
C GLY A 1005 1.05 -28.20 -21.92
N PHE A 1006 2.19 -27.73 -22.43
CA PHE A 1006 2.60 -26.35 -22.20
C PHE A 1006 2.73 -25.64 -23.55
N GLY A 1007 1.87 -24.64 -23.81
CA GLY A 1007 1.81 -23.90 -25.07
C GLY A 1007 1.83 -22.38 -24.88
N PRO A 1008 1.82 -21.58 -25.96
CA PRO A 1008 1.78 -20.12 -25.89
C PRO A 1008 0.59 -19.58 -25.07
N GLU A 1009 -0.53 -20.29 -25.06
CA GLU A 1009 -1.71 -20.01 -24.24
C GLU A 1009 -1.48 -20.15 -22.73
N ASN A 1010 -0.33 -20.70 -22.31
CA ASN A 1010 0.05 -20.82 -20.90
C ASN A 1010 1.02 -19.72 -20.42
N ILE A 1011 1.28 -18.70 -21.23
CA ILE A 1011 2.09 -17.53 -20.88
C ILE A 1011 1.17 -16.29 -20.71
N ASP A 1012 1.35 -15.52 -19.63
CA ASP A 1012 0.63 -14.25 -19.44
C ASP A 1012 1.00 -13.22 -20.53
N GLY A 1013 0.09 -12.30 -20.85
CA GLY A 1013 0.35 -11.25 -21.85
C GLY A 1013 1.58 -10.38 -21.54
N GLY A 1014 1.90 -10.20 -20.25
CA GLY A 1014 3.11 -9.54 -19.75
C GLY A 1014 4.29 -10.45 -19.43
N ALA A 1015 4.23 -11.74 -19.79
CA ALA A 1015 5.28 -12.73 -19.54
C ALA A 1015 5.88 -13.27 -20.85
N SER A 1016 7.08 -13.87 -20.77
CA SER A 1016 7.80 -14.41 -21.93
C SER A 1016 8.37 -15.79 -21.62
N LEU A 1017 8.31 -16.68 -22.62
CA LEU A 1017 8.94 -17.99 -22.51
C LEU A 1017 10.48 -17.86 -22.57
N THR A 1018 11.03 -16.95 -23.37
CA THR A 1018 12.48 -16.62 -23.37
C THR A 1018 12.95 -16.18 -21.99
N TRP A 1019 12.21 -15.28 -21.32
CA TRP A 1019 12.59 -14.81 -19.99
C TRP A 1019 12.47 -15.92 -18.94
N TYR A 1020 11.36 -16.67 -18.92
CA TYR A 1020 11.17 -17.77 -17.95
C TYR A 1020 12.19 -18.91 -18.12
N LEU A 1021 12.58 -19.26 -19.35
CA LEU A 1021 13.65 -20.22 -19.58
C LEU A 1021 15.01 -19.69 -19.13
N THR A 1022 15.33 -18.42 -19.43
CA THR A 1022 16.56 -17.75 -18.93
C THR A 1022 16.61 -17.73 -17.40
N TRP A 1023 15.49 -17.42 -16.74
CA TRP A 1023 15.33 -17.44 -15.29
C TRP A 1023 15.56 -18.84 -14.71
N CYS A 1024 14.93 -19.88 -15.27
CA CYS A 1024 15.14 -21.27 -14.86
C CYS A 1024 16.60 -21.73 -15.04
N ALA A 1025 17.23 -21.40 -16.18
CA ALA A 1025 18.61 -21.79 -16.44
C ALA A 1025 19.59 -21.10 -15.48
N ALA A 1026 19.39 -19.80 -15.22
CA ALA A 1026 20.20 -19.03 -14.27
C ALA A 1026 20.05 -19.54 -12.82
N LEU A 1027 18.82 -19.77 -12.35
CA LEU A 1027 18.56 -20.26 -11.00
C LEU A 1027 18.98 -21.72 -10.80
N GLY A 1028 18.96 -22.54 -11.85
CA GLY A 1028 19.32 -23.96 -11.80
C GLY A 1028 20.77 -24.30 -12.15
N GLY A 1029 21.57 -23.31 -12.59
CA GLY A 1029 22.92 -23.55 -13.12
C GLY A 1029 22.93 -24.52 -14.31
N LEU A 1030 21.91 -24.43 -15.18
CA LEU A 1030 21.68 -25.34 -16.32
C LEU A 1030 22.49 -24.96 -17.56
#